data_AF-A0A7Y4A6Q4-F1
#
_entry.id   AF-A0A7Y4A6Q4-F1
#
_cell.length_a   1.000
_cell.length_b   1.000
_cell.length_c   1.000
_cell.angle_alpha   90.00
_cell.angle_beta   90.00
_cell.angle_gamma   90.00
#
_symmetry.space_group_name_H-M   'P 1'
#
loop_
_entity.id
_entity.type
_entity.pdbx_description
1 polymer ?
#
loop_
_entity_poly.entity_id
_entity_poly.type
_entity_poly.pdbx_seq_one_letter_code
_entity_poly.pdbx_strand_id
1 'polypeptide(L)'
;MSYRVELAVLSEQKQFCRFGLTLHNLTDRDLSNWRLQFIVDRFIQPDSFTHGVIEQVGSFCTVQPDVDVLPANQHYYCEFSINTAPLRFYTDGFKDALILTDDDSQSHPVTLTPIALASPYRERSEVPNVESQSPPLIPKPNHIERSEGNFKITPSSQITLQATLAEKAATWLQTELTRIYGFSAQAIGQSDIVYRNNPTLDEGEYQLTVSASGVRLEAGSRTGFTYASASLLQLIEQDDSQGLQVPYIKIIDRPRFKYRGMMLDCTRHFHSIETVKRLINQLAHYKFNTFHWHLTDDEGWRVEIKALPELTSIGAYRGADMALEPQYSQLGHIYGGYYSQDEIKEIIAYAEDRGINIIPEIDIPGHCRAAIKALPELLCDPDDRSQYRSIQHYNDNVLSPALPGTYQFIDTVLEEIAELFPSTWVHIGADEVPDGVWLESPACQALMNKEGYQSTKELQGHLLRYAEKKLRSLGKRMVGWEEAQHGNKVSKDTVIYSWLSEEAALNCAKQGFDVILQPAQSTYLDMTQDYSPEEPGVDWAAVTPLENAYRYEPLAQVPEQDPIRKRILGIQCALWSEIVTNQSRMDYMIFPRLTAMAEACWTVKSERDWEDYLTRLKGHLPLLDKQEIQYRHPWK
;
A
#
# COMPACT_ATOMS: atom_id res chain seq x y z
N MET A 1 13.24 26.22 25.07
CA MET A 1 12.85 25.44 26.27
C MET A 1 11.48 24.89 25.98
N SER A 2 11.34 23.57 25.98
CA SER A 2 10.21 22.86 25.37
C SER A 2 9.56 21.91 26.37
N TYR A 3 8.36 21.45 26.04
CA TYR A 3 7.76 20.31 26.70
C TYR A 3 8.33 19.02 26.11
N ARG A 4 8.42 17.95 26.91
CA ARG A 4 8.92 16.64 26.47
C ARG A 4 8.09 15.54 27.10
N VAL A 5 7.76 14.50 26.33
CA VAL A 5 7.10 13.30 26.85
C VAL A 5 8.01 12.08 26.70
N GLU A 6 8.06 11.28 27.76
CA GLU A 6 8.73 9.99 27.81
C GLU A 6 7.69 8.89 27.99
N LEU A 7 7.86 7.80 27.24
CA LEU A 7 7.06 6.58 27.36
C LEU A 7 8.00 5.42 27.70
N ALA A 8 7.67 4.64 28.72
CA ALA A 8 8.47 3.51 29.15
C ALA A 8 7.61 2.27 29.38
N VAL A 9 8.10 1.11 28.96
CA VAL A 9 7.45 -0.16 29.30
C VAL A 9 7.82 -0.55 30.73
N LEU A 10 6.82 -0.61 31.61
CA LEU A 10 7.02 -0.94 33.03
C LEU A 10 6.96 -2.44 33.28
N SER A 11 6.11 -3.16 32.54
CA SER A 11 5.98 -4.62 32.64
C SER A 11 5.26 -5.19 31.42
N GLU A 12 5.64 -6.41 31.01
CA GLU A 12 5.08 -7.10 29.86
C GLU A 12 4.63 -8.52 30.21
N GLN A 13 3.52 -8.95 29.64
CA GLN A 13 3.00 -10.31 29.63
C GLN A 13 2.57 -10.65 28.19
N LYS A 14 2.16 -11.90 27.94
CA LYS A 14 1.94 -12.44 26.57
C LYS A 14 0.99 -11.59 25.70
N GLN A 15 0.00 -10.91 26.29
CA GLN A 15 -1.00 -10.07 25.60
C GLN A 15 -1.39 -8.85 26.46
N PHE A 16 -0.46 -8.36 27.28
CA PHE A 16 -0.71 -7.25 28.19
C PHE A 16 0.59 -6.54 28.49
N CYS A 17 0.63 -5.22 28.30
CA CYS A 17 1.76 -4.38 28.62
C CYS A 17 1.28 -3.20 29.47
N ARG A 18 2.06 -2.84 30.49
CA ARG A 18 1.84 -1.63 31.31
C ARG A 18 2.93 -0.61 31.03
N PHE A 19 2.54 0.65 30.92
CA PHE A 19 3.39 1.75 30.50
C PHE A 19 3.36 2.87 31.53
N GLY A 20 4.48 3.59 31.62
CA GLY A 20 4.58 4.87 32.32
C GLY A 20 4.75 5.98 31.30
N LEU A 21 3.94 7.03 31.44
CA LEU A 21 4.03 8.27 30.66
C LEU A 21 4.46 9.39 31.59
N THR A 22 5.57 10.04 31.25
CA THR A 22 6.09 11.21 31.98
C THR A 22 6.11 12.42 31.06
N LEU A 23 5.28 13.43 31.34
CA LEU A 23 5.29 14.72 30.64
C LEU A 23 6.07 15.74 31.47
N HIS A 24 7.13 16.29 30.89
CA HIS A 24 7.97 17.30 31.53
C HIS A 24 7.65 18.71 31.03
N ASN A 25 7.44 19.63 31.97
CA ASN A 25 7.48 21.06 31.71
C ASN A 25 8.92 21.55 31.95
N LEU A 26 9.72 21.63 30.89
CA LEU A 26 11.12 22.13 30.97
C LEU A 26 11.21 23.65 30.75
N THR A 27 10.09 24.36 30.92
CA THR A 27 10.03 25.81 30.80
C THR A 27 10.12 26.48 32.17
N ASP A 28 10.38 27.78 32.18
CA ASP A 28 10.38 28.62 33.39
C ASP A 28 8.97 29.15 33.75
N ARG A 29 7.91 28.60 33.16
CA ARG A 29 6.52 29.02 33.39
C ARG A 29 5.65 27.84 33.78
N ASP A 30 4.73 28.09 34.70
CA ASP A 30 3.68 27.14 35.03
C ASP A 30 2.74 26.98 33.83
N LEU A 31 2.29 25.76 33.62
CA LEU A 31 1.32 25.39 32.59
C LEU A 31 -0.02 25.15 33.27
N SER A 32 -1.01 26.01 33.01
CA SER A 32 -2.34 25.92 33.63
C SER A 32 -3.40 25.48 32.63
N ASN A 33 -4.47 24.84 33.12
CA ASN A 33 -5.65 24.42 32.35
C ASN A 33 -5.27 23.72 31.05
N TRP A 34 -4.43 22.69 31.18
CA TRP A 34 -3.78 22.06 30.05
C TRP A 34 -4.36 20.68 29.76
N ARG A 35 -4.23 20.26 28.49
CA ARG A 35 -4.53 18.91 28.02
C ARG A 35 -3.37 18.41 27.19
N LEU A 36 -3.12 17.10 27.24
CA LEU A 36 -2.11 16.46 26.41
C LEU A 36 -2.81 15.69 25.29
N GLN A 37 -2.45 15.97 24.05
CA GLN A 37 -2.83 15.19 22.89
C GLN A 37 -1.62 14.42 22.37
N PHE A 38 -1.83 13.17 21.97
CA PHE A 38 -0.79 12.37 21.34
C PHE A 38 -1.36 11.32 20.39
N ILE A 39 -0.50 10.79 19.53
CA ILE A 39 -0.83 9.71 18.60
C ILE A 39 -0.20 8.39 19.05
N VAL A 40 -1.02 7.33 19.12
CA VAL A 40 -0.60 5.93 19.32
C VAL A 40 -1.55 4.96 18.62
N ASP A 41 -1.02 3.93 17.96
CA ASP A 41 -1.84 2.99 17.15
C ASP A 41 -2.40 1.82 17.97
N ARG A 42 -2.25 1.88 19.30
CA ARG A 42 -2.66 0.82 20.22
C ARG A 42 -3.81 1.30 21.08
N PHE A 43 -4.75 0.41 21.36
CA PHE A 43 -5.89 0.72 22.23
C PHE A 43 -5.46 0.78 23.70
N ILE A 44 -5.51 1.98 24.28
CA ILE A 44 -5.29 2.18 25.71
C ILE A 44 -6.55 1.74 26.45
N GLN A 45 -6.41 0.89 27.46
CA GLN A 45 -7.54 0.51 28.32
C GLN A 45 -7.93 1.71 29.19
N PRO A 46 -9.09 2.37 29.00
CA PRO A 46 -9.40 3.62 29.68
C PRO A 46 -9.39 3.47 31.21
N ASP A 47 -9.94 2.37 31.72
CA ASP A 47 -9.99 2.06 33.15
C ASP A 47 -8.62 1.76 33.79
N SER A 48 -7.56 1.64 32.99
CA SER A 48 -6.20 1.42 33.48
C SER A 48 -5.40 2.72 33.67
N PHE A 49 -5.94 3.86 33.24
CA PHE A 49 -5.27 5.16 33.28
C PHE A 49 -5.28 5.71 34.73
N THR A 50 -4.11 5.88 35.36
CA THR A 50 -4.05 6.08 36.82
C THR A 50 -4.27 7.52 37.30
N HIS A 51 -3.91 8.50 36.49
CA HIS A 51 -4.04 9.93 36.79
C HIS A 51 -4.67 10.60 35.57
N GLY A 52 -5.75 11.34 35.77
CA GLY A 52 -6.53 11.95 34.69
C GLY A 52 -7.48 10.98 33.96
N VAL A 53 -8.07 11.45 32.87
CA VAL A 53 -8.99 10.71 32.01
C VAL A 53 -8.47 10.75 30.58
N ILE A 54 -8.55 9.62 29.87
CA ILE A 54 -8.15 9.50 28.48
C ILE A 54 -9.35 9.21 27.58
N GLU A 55 -9.41 9.91 26.45
CA GLU A 55 -10.31 9.63 25.34
C GLU A 55 -9.47 9.23 24.13
N GLN A 56 -9.92 8.21 23.38
CA GLN A 56 -9.23 7.70 22.20
C GLN A 56 -10.22 7.56 21.03
N VAL A 57 -9.88 8.16 19.89
CA VAL A 57 -10.59 8.03 18.61
C VAL A 57 -9.59 7.61 17.56
N GLY A 58 -9.61 6.35 17.15
CA GLY A 58 -8.58 5.82 16.28
C GLY A 58 -7.21 5.81 16.97
N SER A 59 -6.22 6.42 16.32
CA SER A 59 -4.88 6.67 16.88
C SER A 59 -4.79 7.91 17.78
N PHE A 60 -5.80 8.79 17.74
CA PHE A 60 -5.78 10.08 18.44
C PHE A 60 -6.23 9.95 19.89
N CYS A 61 -5.35 10.34 20.80
CA CYS A 61 -5.61 10.33 22.23
C CYS A 61 -5.62 11.76 22.78
N THR A 62 -6.60 12.06 23.63
CA THR A 62 -6.64 13.29 24.45
C THR A 62 -6.67 12.89 25.92
N VAL A 63 -5.75 13.46 26.71
CA VAL A 63 -5.66 13.29 28.15
C VAL A 63 -6.05 14.58 28.83
N GLN A 64 -7.10 14.50 29.64
CA GLN A 64 -7.45 15.50 30.64
C GLN A 64 -6.75 15.14 31.95
N PRO A 65 -5.71 15.88 32.38
CA PRO A 65 -5.02 15.60 33.63
C PRO A 65 -5.94 15.84 34.84
N ASP A 66 -5.65 15.16 35.96
CA ASP A 66 -6.28 15.37 37.27
C ASP A 66 -5.69 16.57 38.05
N VAL A 67 -4.76 17.29 37.43
CA VAL A 67 -4.10 18.48 37.96
C VAL A 67 -4.26 19.66 36.99
N ASP A 68 -4.76 20.79 37.51
CA ASP A 68 -5.00 21.98 36.71
C ASP A 68 -3.71 22.73 36.35
N VAL A 69 -2.65 22.58 37.15
CA VAL A 69 -1.37 23.28 36.97
C VAL A 69 -0.22 22.29 36.99
N LEU A 70 0.59 22.30 35.93
CA LEU A 70 1.90 21.65 35.86
C LEU A 70 3.01 22.70 36.05
N PRO A 71 3.63 22.79 37.24
CA PRO A 71 4.58 23.86 37.53
C PRO A 71 5.82 23.82 36.63
N ALA A 72 6.47 24.97 36.48
CA ALA A 72 7.75 25.12 35.82
C ALA A 72 8.78 24.11 36.38
N ASN A 73 9.54 23.47 35.49
CA ASN A 73 10.57 22.47 35.84
C ASN A 73 10.05 21.25 36.62
N GLN A 74 8.74 20.96 36.58
CA GLN A 74 8.12 19.75 37.13
C GLN A 74 7.64 18.80 36.03
N HIS A 75 7.07 17.66 36.43
CA HIS A 75 6.51 16.67 35.52
C HIS A 75 5.16 16.15 36.01
N TYR A 76 4.36 15.70 35.05
CA TYR A 76 3.16 14.91 35.24
C TYR A 76 3.46 13.44 34.93
N TYR A 77 2.96 12.52 35.75
CA TYR A 77 3.16 11.08 35.56
C TYR A 77 1.82 10.35 35.62
N CYS A 78 1.62 9.44 34.67
CA CYS A 78 0.50 8.50 34.70
C CYS A 78 0.95 7.13 34.19
N GLU A 79 0.19 6.10 34.55
CA GLU A 79 0.34 4.76 34.02
C GLU A 79 -0.90 4.36 33.26
N PHE A 80 -0.73 3.47 32.29
CA PHE A 80 -1.84 2.83 31.59
C PHE A 80 -1.42 1.47 31.06
N SER A 81 -2.39 0.69 30.58
CA SER A 81 -2.19 -0.64 30.05
C SER A 81 -2.80 -0.81 28.67
N ILE A 82 -2.18 -1.67 27.86
CA ILE A 82 -2.63 -2.05 26.51
C ILE A 82 -2.65 -3.57 26.44
N ASN A 83 -3.69 -4.14 25.84
CA ASN A 83 -3.76 -5.57 25.54
C ASN A 83 -3.00 -5.90 24.25
N THR A 84 -1.66 -5.93 24.34
CA THR A 84 -0.77 -6.17 23.20
C THR A 84 0.34 -7.15 23.56
N ALA A 85 0.89 -7.83 22.54
CA ALA A 85 2.19 -8.47 22.66
C ALA A 85 3.28 -7.41 22.99
N PRO A 86 4.44 -7.83 23.55
CA PRO A 86 5.55 -6.93 23.84
C PRO A 86 5.94 -6.06 22.63
N LEU A 87 6.12 -4.77 22.86
CA LEU A 87 6.55 -3.82 21.82
C LEU A 87 8.03 -4.03 21.49
N ARG A 88 8.38 -3.96 20.21
CA ARG A 88 9.70 -4.36 19.72
C ARG A 88 10.44 -3.24 19.03
N PHE A 89 9.74 -2.20 18.58
CA PHE A 89 10.28 -1.12 17.77
C PHE A 89 10.01 0.24 18.38
N TYR A 90 10.88 1.22 18.12
CA TYR A 90 10.63 2.59 18.58
C TYR A 90 9.40 3.21 17.92
N THR A 91 9.04 2.75 16.71
CA THR A 91 7.82 3.15 16.01
C THR A 91 6.54 2.74 16.73
N ASP A 92 6.58 1.77 17.65
CA ASP A 92 5.42 1.41 18.48
C ASP A 92 5.05 2.52 19.48
N GLY A 93 5.99 3.43 19.80
CA GLY A 93 5.79 4.54 20.74
C GLY A 93 4.84 5.63 20.22
N PHE A 94 4.92 6.82 20.80
CA PHE A 94 4.15 7.98 20.31
C PHE A 94 4.71 8.50 18.99
N LYS A 95 3.81 8.95 18.10
CA LYS A 95 4.18 9.43 16.74
C LYS A 95 4.21 10.95 16.68
N ASP A 96 3.33 11.58 17.44
CA ASP A 96 3.19 13.03 17.58
C ASP A 96 2.60 13.35 18.96
N ALA A 97 2.89 14.53 19.49
CA ALA A 97 2.27 15.02 20.73
C ALA A 97 2.24 16.56 20.81
N LEU A 98 1.15 17.05 21.39
CA LEU A 98 0.83 18.47 21.53
C LEU A 98 0.21 18.73 22.89
N ILE A 99 0.53 19.86 23.52
CA ILE A 99 -0.21 20.36 24.68
C ILE A 99 -1.11 21.49 24.23
N LEU A 100 -2.36 21.47 24.67
CA LEU A 100 -3.29 22.60 24.52
C LEU A 100 -3.53 23.25 25.89
N THR A 101 -3.74 24.57 25.91
CA THR A 101 -4.10 25.35 27.11
C THR A 101 -5.32 26.21 26.84
N ASP A 102 -6.09 26.59 27.87
CA ASP A 102 -7.17 27.61 27.89
C ASP A 102 -7.94 27.80 26.55
N ASP A 103 -9.17 27.27 26.45
CA ASP A 103 -10.04 27.35 25.26
C ASP A 103 -9.37 26.92 23.94
N ASP A 104 -8.33 26.07 24.01
CA ASP A 104 -7.48 25.66 22.88
C ASP A 104 -6.79 26.83 22.16
N SER A 105 -6.65 27.96 22.85
CA SER A 105 -6.11 29.21 22.30
C SER A 105 -4.59 29.18 22.07
N GLN A 106 -3.87 28.29 22.75
CA GLN A 106 -2.45 28.06 22.54
C GLN A 106 -2.13 26.57 22.48
N SER A 107 -1.29 26.22 21.51
CA SER A 107 -0.75 24.89 21.33
C SER A 107 0.76 24.89 21.52
N HIS A 108 1.29 23.91 22.25
CA HIS A 108 2.72 23.75 22.47
C HIS A 108 3.21 22.39 21.95
N PRO A 109 4.15 22.36 20.98
CA PRO A 109 4.71 21.10 20.50
C PRO A 109 5.47 20.38 21.60
N VAL A 110 5.31 19.07 21.68
CA VAL A 110 5.96 18.22 22.67
C VAL A 110 7.06 17.41 21.98
N THR A 111 8.27 17.48 22.51
CA THR A 111 9.37 16.62 22.03
C THR A 111 9.13 15.18 22.49
N LEU A 112 9.15 14.24 21.55
CA LEU A 112 9.01 12.81 21.85
C LEU A 112 10.37 12.19 22.16
N THR A 113 10.49 11.52 23.30
CA THR A 113 11.60 10.60 23.54
C THR A 113 11.23 9.22 23.00
N PRO A 114 12.13 8.53 22.26
CA PRO A 114 11.90 7.15 21.84
C PRO A 114 11.51 6.28 23.04
N ILE A 115 10.51 5.42 22.85
CA ILE A 115 10.00 4.55 23.91
C ILE A 115 11.13 3.72 24.52
N ALA A 116 11.19 3.66 25.86
CA ALA A 116 12.07 2.76 26.57
C ALA A 116 11.48 1.33 26.52
N LEU A 117 11.90 0.56 25.51
CA LEU A 117 11.49 -0.83 25.30
C LEU A 117 12.06 -1.76 26.39
N ALA A 118 11.24 -2.67 26.91
CA ALA A 118 11.72 -3.69 27.85
C ALA A 118 12.34 -4.90 27.13
N SER A 119 11.79 -5.27 25.97
CA SER A 119 12.17 -6.49 25.25
C SER A 119 12.46 -6.27 23.75
N PRO A 120 13.42 -5.42 23.34
CA PRO A 120 13.81 -5.36 21.93
C PRO A 120 14.42 -6.70 21.47
N TYR A 121 14.31 -7.00 20.16
CA TYR A 121 14.98 -8.18 19.61
C TYR A 121 16.50 -8.06 19.72
N ARG A 122 17.15 -9.20 20.00
CA ARG A 122 18.62 -9.31 19.99
C ARG A 122 19.17 -9.76 18.64
N GLU A 123 18.37 -10.49 17.87
CA GLU A 123 18.76 -10.98 16.54
C GLU A 123 18.79 -9.83 15.53
N ARG A 124 19.53 -10.03 14.43
CA ARG A 124 19.60 -9.13 13.28
C ARG A 124 19.66 -9.99 12.02
N SER A 125 19.02 -9.51 10.97
CA SER A 125 19.13 -10.09 9.64
C SER A 125 20.48 -9.71 9.04
N GLU A 126 21.14 -10.70 8.43
CA GLU A 126 22.42 -10.52 7.74
C GLU A 126 22.25 -10.82 6.27
N VAL A 127 22.75 -9.93 5.41
CA VAL A 127 22.81 -10.17 3.96
C VAL A 127 24.24 -10.56 3.63
N PRO A 128 24.49 -11.74 3.01
CA PRO A 128 25.83 -12.13 2.66
C PRO A 128 26.45 -11.14 1.67
N ASN A 129 27.75 -10.87 1.83
CA ASN A 129 28.47 -10.08 0.86
C ASN A 129 28.67 -10.90 -0.42
N VAL A 130 28.26 -10.35 -1.55
CA VAL A 130 28.39 -10.96 -2.88
C VAL A 130 29.11 -10.00 -3.82
N GLU A 131 29.69 -10.51 -4.90
CA GLU A 131 30.16 -9.66 -6.00
C GLU A 131 28.96 -9.21 -6.86
N SER A 132 29.03 -8.02 -7.45
CA SER A 132 27.99 -7.60 -8.40
C SER A 132 28.12 -8.41 -9.70
N GLN A 133 26.98 -8.71 -10.32
CA GLN A 133 26.94 -9.40 -11.61
C GLN A 133 26.30 -8.50 -12.68
N SER A 134 26.90 -8.47 -13.88
CA SER A 134 26.29 -7.88 -15.07
C SER A 134 25.82 -8.98 -16.03
N PRO A 135 24.67 -8.82 -16.72
CA PRO A 135 23.66 -7.80 -16.48
C PRO A 135 22.85 -7.98 -15.18
N PRO A 136 22.53 -6.87 -14.49
CA PRO A 136 21.80 -6.84 -13.22
C PRO A 136 20.27 -6.85 -13.42
N LEU A 137 19.74 -7.88 -14.07
CA LEU A 137 18.31 -7.92 -14.43
C LEU A 137 17.41 -8.31 -13.27
N ILE A 138 16.40 -7.49 -12.98
CA ILE A 138 15.35 -7.79 -12.00
C ILE A 138 13.97 -7.41 -12.57
N PRO A 139 13.00 -8.34 -12.65
CA PRO A 139 13.12 -9.76 -12.36
C PRO A 139 14.06 -10.47 -13.34
N LYS A 140 14.67 -11.58 -12.90
CA LYS A 140 15.48 -12.44 -13.76
C LYS A 140 14.65 -12.99 -14.93
N PRO A 141 15.09 -12.81 -16.19
CA PRO A 141 14.43 -13.45 -17.32
C PRO A 141 14.49 -14.97 -17.23
N ASN A 142 13.44 -15.63 -17.68
CA ASN A 142 13.37 -17.10 -17.62
C ASN A 142 14.32 -17.81 -18.59
N HIS A 143 14.80 -17.12 -19.64
CA HIS A 143 15.84 -17.63 -20.54
C HIS A 143 16.74 -16.50 -21.04
N ILE A 144 18.05 -16.70 -20.91
CA ILE A 144 19.08 -15.70 -21.28
C ILE A 144 20.29 -16.39 -21.91
N GLU A 145 20.71 -15.89 -23.08
CA GLU A 145 21.94 -16.32 -23.77
C GLU A 145 22.83 -15.09 -23.95
N ARG A 146 24.03 -15.11 -23.39
CA ARG A 146 25.00 -14.01 -23.48
C ARG A 146 26.05 -14.31 -24.54
N SER A 147 26.59 -13.26 -25.14
CA SER A 147 27.72 -13.34 -26.07
C SER A 147 28.72 -12.23 -25.81
N GLU A 148 29.96 -12.41 -26.23
CA GLU A 148 31.00 -11.39 -26.06
C GLU A 148 30.74 -10.18 -26.97
N GLY A 149 30.80 -8.98 -26.40
CA GLY A 149 30.68 -7.71 -27.11
C GLY A 149 29.51 -6.86 -26.63
N ASN A 150 29.51 -5.60 -27.06
CA ASN A 150 28.50 -4.61 -26.71
C ASN A 150 28.04 -3.87 -27.98
N PHE A 151 26.75 -3.56 -28.04
CA PHE A 151 26.19 -2.64 -29.01
C PHE A 151 26.26 -1.22 -28.44
N LYS A 152 26.80 -0.26 -29.20
CA LYS A 152 26.86 1.14 -28.79
C LYS A 152 25.61 1.89 -29.24
N ILE A 153 24.91 2.50 -28.30
CA ILE A 153 23.83 3.45 -28.55
C ILE A 153 24.48 4.84 -28.64
N THR A 154 24.45 5.42 -29.84
CA THR A 154 25.07 6.73 -30.13
C THR A 154 24.00 7.81 -30.20
N PRO A 155 24.32 9.11 -30.08
CA PRO A 155 23.31 10.18 -30.20
C PRO A 155 22.54 10.20 -31.54
N SER A 156 23.05 9.54 -32.58
CA SER A 156 22.34 9.35 -33.85
C SER A 156 21.45 8.12 -33.87
N SER A 157 21.46 7.29 -32.82
CA SER A 157 20.66 6.09 -32.74
C SER A 157 19.17 6.40 -32.72
N GLN A 158 18.42 5.56 -33.43
CA GLN A 158 17.00 5.77 -33.72
C GLN A 158 16.16 4.61 -33.21
N ILE A 159 14.96 4.94 -32.73
CA ILE A 159 13.93 3.96 -32.39
C ILE A 159 13.05 3.76 -33.63
N THR A 160 12.94 2.53 -34.12
CA THR A 160 12.13 2.17 -35.29
C THR A 160 10.93 1.33 -34.87
N LEU A 161 9.73 1.80 -35.21
CA LEU A 161 8.49 1.05 -34.99
C LEU A 161 8.09 0.27 -36.24
N GLN A 162 8.09 -1.05 -36.15
CA GLN A 162 7.50 -1.98 -37.12
C GLN A 162 6.24 -2.68 -36.55
N ALA A 163 5.72 -2.19 -35.43
CA ALA A 163 4.51 -2.66 -34.76
C ALA A 163 3.78 -1.48 -34.11
N THR A 164 2.51 -1.27 -34.44
CA THR A 164 1.70 -0.19 -33.83
C THR A 164 1.45 -0.44 -32.34
N LEU A 165 1.38 -1.70 -31.91
CA LEU A 165 1.24 -2.07 -30.50
C LEU A 165 2.43 -1.64 -29.62
N ALA A 166 3.57 -1.28 -30.22
CA ALA A 166 4.78 -0.89 -29.50
C ALA A 166 4.90 0.61 -29.22
N GLU A 167 4.01 1.45 -29.75
CA GLU A 167 4.13 2.91 -29.69
C GLU A 167 4.32 3.43 -28.26
N LYS A 168 3.46 3.00 -27.32
CA LYS A 168 3.52 3.40 -25.91
C LYS A 168 4.81 2.95 -25.22
N ALA A 169 5.23 1.71 -25.44
CA ALA A 169 6.47 1.17 -24.87
C ALA A 169 7.72 1.89 -25.42
N ALA A 170 7.72 2.26 -26.71
CA ALA A 170 8.79 3.03 -27.31
C ALA A 170 8.86 4.47 -26.80
N THR A 171 7.71 5.15 -26.65
CA THR A 171 7.63 6.47 -26.03
C THR A 171 8.10 6.44 -24.58
N TRP A 172 7.72 5.40 -23.82
CA TRP A 172 8.21 5.20 -22.47
C TRP A 172 9.72 5.00 -22.42
N LEU A 173 10.28 4.12 -23.26
CA LEU A 173 11.73 3.93 -23.38
C LEU A 173 12.44 5.26 -23.70
N GLN A 174 11.94 6.03 -24.67
CA GLN A 174 12.52 7.34 -25.01
C GLN A 174 12.52 8.29 -23.81
N THR A 175 11.40 8.35 -23.08
CA THR A 175 11.26 9.19 -21.88
C THR A 175 12.27 8.79 -20.81
N GLU A 176 12.42 7.49 -20.55
CA GLU A 176 13.35 6.99 -19.54
C GLU A 176 14.82 7.17 -19.95
N LEU A 177 15.15 7.03 -21.24
CA LEU A 177 16.49 7.34 -21.75
C LEU A 177 16.86 8.81 -21.49
N THR A 178 15.93 9.73 -21.75
CA THR A 178 16.14 11.15 -21.48
C THR A 178 16.22 11.41 -19.98
N ARG A 179 15.31 10.85 -19.18
CA ARG A 179 15.25 11.06 -17.72
C ARG A 179 16.47 10.51 -16.98
N ILE A 180 16.88 9.28 -17.30
CA ILE A 180 17.92 8.55 -16.56
C ILE A 180 19.31 8.88 -17.09
N TYR A 181 19.46 9.09 -18.41
CA TYR A 181 20.78 9.22 -19.04
C TYR A 181 21.00 10.57 -19.74
N GLY A 182 20.02 11.49 -19.74
CA GLY A 182 20.10 12.71 -20.53
C GLY A 182 20.16 12.43 -22.05
N PHE A 183 19.76 11.23 -22.47
CA PHE A 183 19.92 10.76 -23.83
C PHE A 183 18.63 10.92 -24.64
N SER A 184 18.68 11.77 -25.65
CA SER A 184 17.57 12.00 -26.59
C SER A 184 17.78 11.19 -27.87
N ALA A 185 17.10 10.04 -27.98
CA ALA A 185 17.06 9.28 -29.22
C ALA A 185 16.29 10.05 -30.31
N GLN A 186 16.75 9.98 -31.56
CA GLN A 186 15.99 10.53 -32.68
C GLN A 186 14.78 9.65 -33.01
N ALA A 187 13.62 10.29 -33.19
CA ALA A 187 12.33 9.60 -33.16
C ALA A 187 12.05 8.67 -34.36
N ILE A 188 12.65 8.90 -35.54
CA ILE A 188 12.31 8.13 -36.76
C ILE A 188 13.52 8.04 -37.72
N GLY A 189 14.03 6.82 -37.92
CA GLY A 189 14.94 6.46 -39.01
C GLY A 189 15.47 5.02 -38.89
N GLN A 190 16.65 4.69 -39.42
CA GLN A 190 17.09 3.29 -39.64
C GLN A 190 17.64 2.57 -38.38
N SER A 191 16.91 1.53 -37.96
CA SER A 191 17.36 0.18 -37.56
C SER A 191 18.16 -0.09 -36.27
N ASP A 192 18.52 0.90 -35.45
CA ASP A 192 19.33 0.61 -34.23
C ASP A 192 18.55 -0.05 -33.09
N ILE A 193 17.35 0.47 -32.78
CA ILE A 193 16.42 -0.11 -31.78
C ILE A 193 15.09 -0.38 -32.46
N VAL A 194 14.82 -1.63 -32.81
CA VAL A 194 13.66 -2.03 -33.63
C VAL A 194 12.62 -2.75 -32.79
N TYR A 195 11.41 -2.21 -32.77
CA TYR A 195 10.22 -2.89 -32.25
C TYR A 195 9.50 -3.62 -33.38
N ARG A 196 9.42 -4.95 -33.31
CA ARG A 196 8.86 -5.80 -34.36
C ARG A 196 7.74 -6.68 -33.82
N ASN A 197 6.62 -6.74 -34.55
CA ASN A 197 5.51 -7.61 -34.18
C ASN A 197 5.91 -9.08 -34.35
N ASN A 198 5.68 -9.89 -33.32
CA ASN A 198 5.78 -11.34 -33.41
C ASN A 198 4.48 -11.98 -32.87
N PRO A 199 3.55 -12.37 -33.77
CA PRO A 199 2.23 -12.87 -33.37
C PRO A 199 2.24 -14.28 -32.76
N THR A 200 3.40 -14.96 -32.69
CA THR A 200 3.51 -16.27 -32.03
C THR A 200 3.74 -16.16 -30.53
N LEU A 201 3.93 -14.95 -30.00
CA LEU A 201 4.17 -14.67 -28.59
C LEU A 201 2.86 -14.26 -27.93
N ASP A 202 2.53 -14.90 -26.80
CA ASP A 202 1.30 -14.64 -26.05
C ASP A 202 1.35 -13.28 -25.30
N GLU A 203 0.27 -12.96 -24.58
CA GLU A 203 0.17 -11.75 -23.75
C GLU A 203 1.33 -11.67 -22.73
N GLY A 204 2.10 -10.58 -22.78
CA GLY A 204 3.26 -10.37 -21.90
C GLY A 204 4.53 -11.15 -22.28
N GLU A 205 4.50 -12.01 -23.30
CA GLU A 205 5.71 -12.68 -23.79
C GLU A 205 6.52 -11.75 -24.70
N TYR A 206 7.84 -11.84 -24.62
CA TYR A 206 8.73 -11.06 -25.49
C TYR A 206 10.04 -11.78 -25.80
N GLN A 207 10.68 -11.33 -26.86
CA GLN A 207 12.09 -11.61 -27.15
C GLN A 207 12.85 -10.30 -27.29
N LEU A 208 14.02 -10.22 -26.66
CA LEU A 208 14.95 -9.10 -26.80
C LEU A 208 16.28 -9.64 -27.31
N THR A 209 16.74 -9.17 -28.47
CA THR A 209 18.03 -9.54 -29.05
C THR A 209 18.90 -8.31 -29.22
N VAL A 210 20.10 -8.33 -28.68
CA VAL A 210 21.14 -7.32 -28.85
C VAL A 210 22.33 -7.99 -29.54
N SER A 211 22.77 -7.41 -30.65
CA SER A 211 23.86 -7.96 -31.46
C SER A 211 24.62 -6.84 -32.16
N ALA A 212 25.63 -7.18 -32.95
CA ALA A 212 26.37 -6.22 -33.76
C ALA A 212 25.50 -5.43 -34.76
N SER A 213 24.31 -5.94 -35.12
CA SER A 213 23.37 -5.26 -36.02
C SER A 213 22.35 -4.36 -35.30
N GLY A 214 22.38 -4.28 -33.98
CA GLY A 214 21.43 -3.48 -33.19
C GLY A 214 20.64 -4.26 -32.15
N VAL A 215 19.61 -3.59 -31.63
CA VAL A 215 18.68 -4.03 -30.60
C VAL A 215 17.33 -4.32 -31.24
N ARG A 216 16.76 -5.50 -31.01
CA ARG A 216 15.46 -5.91 -31.53
C ARG A 216 14.55 -6.41 -30.41
N LEU A 217 13.38 -5.77 -30.28
CA LEU A 217 12.32 -6.11 -29.33
C LEU A 217 11.17 -6.73 -30.13
N GLU A 218 10.82 -7.97 -29.81
CA GLU A 218 9.76 -8.73 -30.48
C GLU A 218 8.69 -9.13 -29.45
N ALA A 219 7.42 -8.80 -29.72
CA ALA A 219 6.27 -9.17 -28.88
C ALA A 219 4.99 -9.29 -29.72
N GLY A 220 4.01 -10.03 -29.21
CA GLY A 220 2.65 -10.13 -29.79
C GLY A 220 1.62 -9.23 -29.11
N SER A 221 2.00 -8.53 -28.05
CA SER A 221 1.12 -7.73 -27.17
C SER A 221 1.76 -6.41 -26.78
N ARG A 222 0.95 -5.44 -26.36
CA ARG A 222 1.44 -4.13 -25.85
C ARG A 222 2.31 -4.32 -24.61
N THR A 223 1.85 -5.16 -23.68
CA THR A 223 2.54 -5.47 -22.42
C THR A 223 3.88 -6.16 -22.66
N GLY A 224 3.97 -7.09 -23.62
CA GLY A 224 5.22 -7.73 -24.00
C GLY A 224 6.28 -6.72 -24.47
N PHE A 225 5.88 -5.71 -25.26
CA PHE A 225 6.80 -4.62 -25.63
C PHE A 225 7.25 -3.79 -24.42
N THR A 226 6.34 -3.45 -23.50
CA THR A 226 6.71 -2.76 -22.26
C THR A 226 7.73 -3.56 -21.46
N TYR A 227 7.55 -4.88 -21.30
CA TYR A 227 8.48 -5.72 -20.55
C TYR A 227 9.84 -5.86 -21.24
N ALA A 228 9.86 -5.93 -22.58
CA ALA A 228 11.09 -5.89 -23.35
C ALA A 228 11.85 -4.56 -23.15
N SER A 229 11.14 -3.43 -23.15
CA SER A 229 11.72 -2.10 -22.86
C SER A 229 12.25 -2.01 -21.43
N ALA A 230 11.54 -2.56 -20.44
CA ALA A 230 11.98 -2.61 -19.05
C ALA A 230 13.30 -3.40 -18.89
N SER A 231 13.41 -4.55 -19.55
CA SER A 231 14.66 -5.31 -19.58
C SER A 231 15.78 -4.54 -20.29
N LEU A 232 15.49 -3.89 -21.42
CA LEU A 232 16.49 -3.07 -22.11
C LEU A 232 17.02 -1.93 -21.23
N LEU A 233 16.14 -1.25 -20.49
CA LEU A 233 16.54 -0.16 -19.57
C LEU A 233 17.57 -0.62 -18.53
N GLN A 234 17.43 -1.84 -18.00
CA GLN A 234 18.37 -2.41 -17.04
C GLN A 234 19.68 -2.92 -17.66
N LEU A 235 19.68 -3.18 -18.98
CA LEU A 235 20.89 -3.58 -19.72
C LEU A 235 21.75 -2.41 -20.17
N ILE A 236 21.22 -1.18 -20.12
CA ILE A 236 21.95 0.00 -20.58
C ILE A 236 22.99 0.42 -19.55
N GLU A 237 24.24 0.34 -19.97
CA GLU A 237 25.40 0.79 -19.21
C GLU A 237 25.93 2.10 -19.81
N GLN A 238 26.50 2.96 -18.97
CA GLN A 238 27.20 4.17 -19.42
C GLN A 238 28.67 3.79 -19.67
N ASP A 239 29.15 3.99 -20.90
CA ASP A 239 30.55 3.82 -21.30
C ASP A 239 31.41 4.96 -20.70
N ASP A 240 32.70 4.70 -20.47
CA ASP A 240 33.71 5.65 -19.99
C ASP A 240 33.77 6.93 -20.84
N SER A 241 33.37 6.85 -22.10
CA SER A 241 33.29 7.96 -23.06
C SER A 241 31.98 8.78 -23.02
N GLN A 242 31.14 8.61 -21.98
CA GLN A 242 29.80 9.20 -21.86
C GLN A 242 28.78 8.70 -22.90
N GLY A 243 29.11 7.65 -23.66
CA GLY A 243 28.17 6.94 -24.53
C GLY A 243 27.32 5.93 -23.76
N LEU A 244 26.28 5.39 -24.41
CA LEU A 244 25.49 4.29 -23.87
C LEU A 244 25.86 2.99 -24.59
N GLN A 245 25.90 1.88 -23.87
CA GLN A 245 26.16 0.56 -24.45
C GLN A 245 25.25 -0.51 -23.84
N VAL A 246 25.04 -1.58 -24.59
CA VAL A 246 24.20 -2.71 -24.19
C VAL A 246 24.93 -4.01 -24.56
N PRO A 247 25.08 -4.98 -23.64
CA PRO A 247 25.76 -6.24 -23.93
C PRO A 247 25.02 -7.07 -24.97
N TYR A 248 25.77 -7.81 -25.79
CA TYR A 248 25.17 -8.78 -26.71
C TYR A 248 24.47 -9.89 -25.95
N ILE A 249 23.16 -10.01 -26.21
CA ILE A 249 22.30 -10.86 -25.42
C ILE A 249 21.06 -11.25 -26.20
N LYS A 250 20.56 -12.45 -25.94
CA LYS A 250 19.25 -12.90 -26.37
C LYS A 250 18.44 -13.31 -25.16
N ILE A 251 17.28 -12.70 -25.00
CA ILE A 251 16.33 -12.97 -23.93
C ILE A 251 15.05 -13.50 -24.58
N ILE A 252 14.53 -14.59 -24.03
CA ILE A 252 13.20 -15.11 -24.34
C ILE A 252 12.47 -15.21 -23.00
N ASP A 253 11.36 -14.49 -22.85
CA ASP A 253 10.83 -14.28 -21.52
C ASP A 253 9.31 -14.13 -21.50
N ARG A 254 8.73 -14.45 -20.35
CA ARG A 254 7.28 -14.46 -20.11
C ARG A 254 6.98 -14.37 -18.61
N PRO A 255 5.85 -13.80 -18.20
CA PRO A 255 5.47 -13.77 -16.79
C PRO A 255 5.03 -15.16 -16.28
N ARG A 256 5.43 -15.51 -15.06
CA ARG A 256 4.90 -16.65 -14.31
C ARG A 256 3.41 -16.49 -13.96
N PHE A 257 3.02 -15.30 -13.50
CA PHE A 257 1.64 -14.98 -13.12
C PHE A 257 1.04 -13.88 -13.99
N LYS A 258 -0.25 -13.99 -14.29
CA LYS A 258 -0.97 -12.99 -15.11
C LYS A 258 -1.21 -11.69 -14.34
N TYR A 259 -1.55 -11.77 -13.06
CA TYR A 259 -1.71 -10.63 -12.18
C TYR A 259 -0.42 -10.38 -11.39
N ARG A 260 0.12 -9.16 -11.46
CA ARG A 260 1.31 -8.76 -10.71
C ARG A 260 1.05 -7.34 -10.20
N GLY A 261 0.59 -7.26 -8.96
CA GLY A 261 0.06 -6.04 -8.37
C GLY A 261 0.96 -5.41 -7.33
N MET A 262 0.85 -4.10 -7.20
CA MET A 262 1.28 -3.37 -6.02
C MET A 262 0.16 -2.41 -5.59
N MET A 263 -0.21 -2.47 -4.31
CA MET A 263 -1.17 -1.56 -3.72
C MET A 263 -0.47 -0.42 -2.99
N LEU A 264 -0.98 0.80 -3.18
CA LEU A 264 -0.61 1.95 -2.36
C LEU A 264 -1.84 2.49 -1.62
N ASP A 265 -1.73 2.55 -0.29
CA ASP A 265 -2.62 3.31 0.57
C ASP A 265 -2.33 4.81 0.44
N CYS A 266 -3.27 5.52 -0.18
CA CYS A 266 -3.27 6.98 -0.26
C CYS A 266 -4.24 7.62 0.75
N THR A 267 -4.93 6.80 1.54
CA THR A 267 -5.90 7.28 2.52
C THR A 267 -5.23 7.68 3.81
N ARG A 268 -4.50 6.77 4.46
CA ARG A 268 -3.91 7.03 5.78
C ARG A 268 -2.99 8.23 5.71
N HIS A 269 -2.17 8.32 4.65
CA HIS A 269 -1.49 9.54 4.25
C HIS A 269 -1.65 9.77 2.74
N PHE A 270 -2.02 10.99 2.37
CA PHE A 270 -2.12 11.44 0.99
C PHE A 270 -0.74 11.54 0.36
N HIS A 271 -0.60 11.00 -0.86
CA HIS A 271 0.60 11.06 -1.67
C HIS A 271 0.34 11.87 -2.93
N SER A 272 1.26 12.76 -3.31
CA SER A 272 1.05 13.64 -4.46
C SER A 272 0.95 12.85 -5.79
N ILE A 273 0.43 13.50 -6.83
CA ILE A 273 0.34 12.92 -8.19
C ILE A 273 1.73 12.51 -8.70
N GLU A 274 2.74 13.33 -8.42
CA GLU A 274 4.13 13.04 -8.78
C GLU A 274 4.65 11.80 -8.07
N THR A 275 4.33 11.64 -6.79
CA THR A 275 4.69 10.46 -5.98
C THR A 275 4.05 9.20 -6.56
N VAL A 276 2.74 9.25 -6.85
CA VAL A 276 1.99 8.13 -7.43
C VAL A 276 2.53 7.77 -8.83
N LYS A 277 2.76 8.75 -9.71
CA LYS A 277 3.34 8.51 -11.04
C LYS A 277 4.76 7.94 -10.96
N ARG A 278 5.59 8.46 -10.04
CA ARG A 278 6.95 7.95 -9.82
C ARG A 278 6.92 6.48 -9.41
N LEU A 279 6.02 6.08 -8.52
CA LEU A 279 5.82 4.69 -8.13
C LEU A 279 5.36 3.83 -9.32
N ILE A 280 4.32 4.25 -10.05
CA ILE A 280 3.81 3.54 -11.24
C ILE A 280 4.92 3.31 -12.28
N ASN A 281 5.82 4.29 -12.47
CA ASN A 281 6.98 4.14 -13.35
C ASN A 281 7.94 3.05 -12.85
N GLN A 282 8.20 2.99 -11.54
CA GLN A 282 9.01 1.92 -10.96
C GLN A 282 8.35 0.55 -11.07
N LEU A 283 7.02 0.45 -10.88
CA LEU A 283 6.28 -0.79 -11.10
C LEU A 283 6.51 -1.35 -12.51
N ALA A 284 6.53 -0.47 -13.52
CA ALA A 284 6.80 -0.85 -14.90
C ALA A 284 8.25 -1.33 -15.12
N HIS A 285 9.25 -0.72 -14.47
CA HIS A 285 10.65 -1.21 -14.52
C HIS A 285 10.76 -2.67 -14.05
N TYR A 286 9.96 -3.06 -13.06
CA TYR A 286 9.96 -4.41 -12.51
C TYR A 286 8.84 -5.29 -13.06
N LYS A 287 8.24 -4.89 -14.19
CA LYS A 287 7.25 -5.69 -14.94
C LYS A 287 5.98 -6.05 -14.16
N PHE A 288 5.64 -5.28 -13.12
CA PHE A 288 4.27 -5.28 -12.59
C PHE A 288 3.31 -4.81 -13.67
N ASN A 289 2.03 -5.15 -13.54
CA ASN A 289 1.00 -4.74 -14.51
C ASN A 289 -0.25 -4.17 -13.86
N THR A 290 -0.31 -4.12 -12.54
CA THR A 290 -1.46 -3.62 -11.82
C THR A 290 -1.01 -2.71 -10.69
N PHE A 291 -1.61 -1.52 -10.63
CA PHE A 291 -1.56 -0.63 -9.49
C PHE A 291 -2.93 -0.66 -8.81
N HIS A 292 -2.98 -1.20 -7.60
CA HIS A 292 -4.18 -1.19 -6.78
C HIS A 292 -4.19 0.10 -5.95
N TRP A 293 -5.19 0.95 -6.17
CA TRP A 293 -5.23 2.27 -5.58
C TRP A 293 -6.24 2.32 -4.45
N HIS A 294 -5.74 2.23 -3.22
CA HIS A 294 -6.53 2.32 -2.01
C HIS A 294 -6.81 3.80 -1.70
N LEU A 295 -8.04 4.23 -2.00
CA LEU A 295 -8.45 5.64 -2.10
C LEU A 295 -9.40 6.11 -0.98
N THR A 296 -9.91 5.18 -0.18
CA THR A 296 -10.94 5.46 0.84
C THR A 296 -10.70 4.60 2.07
N ASP A 297 -10.84 5.20 3.25
CA ASP A 297 -10.70 4.54 4.56
C ASP A 297 -11.26 5.50 5.64
N ASP A 298 -11.03 5.18 6.91
CA ASP A 298 -11.51 5.97 8.04
C ASP A 298 -10.86 7.36 8.13
N GLU A 299 -9.57 7.47 7.81
CA GLU A 299 -8.80 8.70 8.01
C GLU A 299 -8.78 9.63 6.80
N GLY A 300 -9.49 9.26 5.74
CA GLY A 300 -9.89 10.21 4.71
C GLY A 300 -10.47 9.59 3.44
N TRP A 301 -10.87 10.49 2.54
CA TRP A 301 -11.45 10.15 1.26
C TRP A 301 -10.72 10.90 0.15
N ARG A 302 -10.17 10.17 -0.83
CA ARG A 302 -9.15 10.71 -1.75
C ARG A 302 -9.60 10.85 -3.19
N VAL A 303 -10.84 10.48 -3.53
CA VAL A 303 -11.34 10.53 -4.91
C VAL A 303 -12.51 11.50 -5.05
N GLU A 304 -12.42 12.44 -5.99
CA GLU A 304 -13.54 13.35 -6.28
C GLU A 304 -14.75 12.60 -6.85
N ILE A 305 -15.89 12.72 -6.15
CA ILE A 305 -17.22 12.30 -6.61
C ILE A 305 -18.03 13.58 -6.78
N LYS A 306 -18.29 13.98 -8.02
CA LYS A 306 -18.89 15.29 -8.33
C LYS A 306 -20.29 15.44 -7.79
N ALA A 307 -21.05 14.34 -7.74
CA ALA A 307 -22.40 14.30 -7.19
C ALA A 307 -22.42 14.36 -5.65
N LEU A 308 -21.29 14.10 -4.98
CA LEU A 308 -21.15 14.09 -3.51
C LEU A 308 -19.88 14.88 -3.10
N PRO A 309 -19.82 16.20 -3.34
CA PRO A 309 -18.62 17.01 -3.13
C PRO A 309 -18.18 17.10 -1.66
N GLU A 310 -19.05 16.78 -0.70
CA GLU A 310 -18.74 16.70 0.72
C GLU A 310 -17.67 15.63 1.00
N LEU A 311 -17.63 14.55 0.20
CA LEU A 311 -16.63 13.49 0.36
C LEU A 311 -15.20 14.02 0.25
N THR A 312 -14.94 15.03 -0.59
CA THR A 312 -13.61 15.65 -0.69
C THR A 312 -13.50 16.98 0.05
N SER A 313 -14.55 17.80 0.11
CA SER A 313 -14.49 19.07 0.84
C SER A 313 -14.44 18.89 2.37
N ILE A 314 -14.95 17.77 2.88
CA ILE A 314 -14.88 17.38 4.30
C ILE A 314 -13.99 16.14 4.46
N GLY A 315 -14.36 15.03 3.80
CA GLY A 315 -13.72 13.73 4.01
C GLY A 315 -12.25 13.65 3.60
N ALA A 316 -11.74 14.57 2.77
CA ALA A 316 -10.33 14.59 2.41
C ALA A 316 -9.41 15.26 3.44
N TYR A 317 -9.96 15.90 4.48
CA TYR A 317 -9.19 16.69 5.43
C TYR A 317 -9.51 16.31 6.88
N ARG A 318 -8.47 16.27 7.70
CA ARG A 318 -8.55 15.98 9.14
C ARG A 318 -7.67 16.94 9.92
N GLY A 319 -8.01 17.20 11.17
CA GLY A 319 -7.31 18.21 11.97
C GLY A 319 -8.10 18.57 13.22
N ALA A 320 -7.51 19.42 14.07
CA ALA A 320 -8.26 20.08 15.12
C ALA A 320 -9.41 20.90 14.49
N ASP A 321 -10.58 20.87 15.11
CA ASP A 321 -11.81 21.55 14.65
C ASP A 321 -12.37 21.09 13.28
N MET A 322 -11.87 19.99 12.73
CA MET A 322 -12.42 19.35 11.53
C MET A 322 -13.42 18.24 11.90
N ALA A 323 -14.25 17.81 10.95
CA ALA A 323 -15.18 16.69 11.16
C ALA A 323 -14.45 15.34 11.41
N LEU A 324 -13.23 15.22 10.89
CA LEU A 324 -12.31 14.12 11.16
C LEU A 324 -11.18 14.61 12.06
N GLU A 325 -11.00 13.95 13.19
CA GLU A 325 -9.90 14.21 14.12
C GLU A 325 -8.55 13.87 13.47
N PRO A 326 -7.43 14.50 13.91
CA PRO A 326 -6.09 14.14 13.47
C PRO A 326 -5.84 12.63 13.63
N GLN A 327 -5.03 12.04 12.75
CA GLN A 327 -4.68 10.62 12.82
C GLN A 327 -3.24 10.42 12.36
N TYR A 328 -2.51 9.55 13.07
CA TYR A 328 -1.15 9.07 12.82
C TYR A 328 -0.02 10.11 12.83
N SER A 329 -0.26 11.35 12.38
CA SER A 329 0.70 12.44 12.40
C SER A 329 0.01 13.81 12.28
N GLN A 330 0.79 14.89 12.39
CA GLN A 330 0.37 16.28 12.13
C GLN A 330 -0.74 16.80 13.03
N LEU A 331 -0.64 16.55 14.34
CA LEU A 331 -1.64 17.01 15.33
C LEU A 331 -1.92 18.52 15.27
N GLY A 332 -0.88 19.32 15.01
CA GLY A 332 -0.96 20.78 15.02
C GLY A 332 -1.47 21.43 13.73
N HIS A 333 -1.86 20.65 12.71
CA HIS A 333 -2.23 21.18 11.39
C HIS A 333 -3.44 20.46 10.80
N ILE A 334 -4.19 21.17 9.94
CA ILE A 334 -5.14 20.50 9.05
C ILE A 334 -4.33 19.76 7.99
N TYR A 335 -4.49 18.45 7.94
CA TYR A 335 -3.83 17.56 7.01
C TYR A 335 -4.84 16.95 6.02
N GLY A 336 -4.46 16.82 4.76
CA GLY A 336 -5.32 16.20 3.78
C GLY A 336 -4.89 16.40 2.34
N GLY A 337 -5.81 16.06 1.45
CA GLY A 337 -5.63 16.06 0.01
C GLY A 337 -6.49 15.00 -0.65
N TYR A 338 -6.83 15.24 -1.91
CA TYR A 338 -7.57 14.31 -2.76
C TYR A 338 -7.13 14.51 -4.22
N TYR A 339 -7.51 13.56 -5.06
CA TYR A 339 -7.32 13.62 -6.50
C TYR A 339 -8.64 14.02 -7.17
N SER A 340 -8.61 15.11 -7.93
CA SER A 340 -9.69 15.43 -8.84
C SER A 340 -9.82 14.36 -9.93
N GLN A 341 -10.99 14.29 -10.56
CA GLN A 341 -11.19 13.32 -11.65
C GLN A 341 -10.25 13.56 -12.83
N ASP A 342 -9.81 14.80 -13.07
CA ASP A 342 -8.90 15.12 -14.18
C ASP A 342 -7.47 14.68 -13.86
N GLU A 343 -7.02 14.84 -12.61
CA GLU A 343 -5.74 14.30 -12.14
C GLU A 343 -5.73 12.77 -12.17
N ILE A 344 -6.85 12.13 -11.80
CA ILE A 344 -7.02 10.67 -11.92
C ILE A 344 -6.90 10.22 -13.38
N LYS A 345 -7.58 10.89 -14.32
CA LYS A 345 -7.47 10.58 -15.76
C LYS A 345 -6.04 10.73 -16.27
N GLU A 346 -5.33 11.75 -15.79
CA GLU A 346 -3.92 11.96 -16.13
C GLU A 346 -3.04 10.80 -15.61
N ILE A 347 -3.26 10.35 -14.37
CA ILE A 347 -2.56 9.19 -13.79
C ILE A 347 -2.91 7.90 -14.54
N ILE A 348 -4.17 7.68 -14.91
CA ILE A 348 -4.61 6.53 -15.71
C ILE A 348 -3.89 6.51 -17.05
N ALA A 349 -3.84 7.63 -17.78
CA ALA A 349 -3.13 7.72 -19.04
C ALA A 349 -1.62 7.44 -18.88
N TYR A 350 -1.02 8.02 -17.85
CA TYR A 350 0.39 7.79 -17.51
C TYR A 350 0.72 6.33 -17.21
N ALA A 351 -0.18 5.63 -16.51
CA ALA A 351 -0.09 4.21 -16.20
C ALA A 351 -0.30 3.32 -17.43
N GLU A 352 -1.25 3.67 -18.29
CA GLU A 352 -1.54 2.92 -19.52
C GLU A 352 -0.33 2.92 -20.48
N ASP A 353 0.39 4.05 -20.57
CA ASP A 353 1.63 4.15 -21.36
C ASP A 353 2.74 3.20 -20.86
N ARG A 354 2.62 2.75 -19.62
CA ARG A 354 3.52 1.82 -18.93
C ARG A 354 2.94 0.43 -18.78
N GLY A 355 1.84 0.12 -19.46
CA GLY A 355 1.17 -1.18 -19.38
C GLY A 355 0.67 -1.52 -17.97
N ILE A 356 0.38 -0.52 -17.15
CA ILE A 356 -0.16 -0.67 -15.80
C ILE A 356 -1.67 -0.40 -15.83
N ASN A 357 -2.46 -1.39 -15.41
CA ASN A 357 -3.87 -1.24 -15.12
C ASN A 357 -4.06 -0.67 -13.71
N ILE A 358 -4.96 0.29 -13.54
CA ILE A 358 -5.29 0.85 -12.22
C ILE A 358 -6.62 0.30 -11.75
N ILE A 359 -6.63 -0.36 -10.58
CA ILE A 359 -7.85 -0.82 -9.92
C ILE A 359 -8.16 0.16 -8.79
N PRO A 360 -9.28 0.89 -8.82
CA PRO A 360 -9.71 1.71 -7.70
C PRO A 360 -10.31 0.86 -6.59
N GLU A 361 -10.11 1.27 -5.34
CA GLU A 361 -10.79 0.72 -4.18
C GLU A 361 -11.73 1.74 -3.54
N ILE A 362 -12.95 1.29 -3.27
CA ILE A 362 -13.96 1.97 -2.44
C ILE A 362 -14.35 1.01 -1.33
N ASP A 363 -13.82 1.20 -0.13
CA ASP A 363 -13.97 0.28 0.98
C ASP A 363 -15.34 0.39 1.64
N ILE A 364 -16.10 -0.71 1.69
CA ILE A 364 -17.39 -0.79 2.37
C ILE A 364 -17.64 -2.21 2.95
N PRO A 365 -18.46 -2.36 4.01
CA PRO A 365 -19.06 -1.29 4.83
C PRO A 365 -18.18 -0.84 6.00
N GLY A 366 -17.09 -1.54 6.30
CA GLY A 366 -16.06 -1.07 7.23
C GLY A 366 -15.28 0.09 6.62
N HIS A 367 -14.31 0.63 7.37
CA HIS A 367 -13.37 1.62 6.84
C HIS A 367 -14.05 2.85 6.20
N CYS A 368 -15.21 3.25 6.73
CA CYS A 368 -16.08 4.25 6.11
C CYS A 368 -16.20 5.56 6.90
N ARG A 369 -15.39 5.76 7.94
CA ARG A 369 -15.55 6.93 8.83
C ARG A 369 -15.49 8.26 8.08
N ALA A 370 -14.58 8.41 7.12
CA ALA A 370 -14.47 9.63 6.32
C ALA A 370 -15.75 9.92 5.52
N ALA A 371 -16.35 8.89 4.91
CA ALA A 371 -17.61 9.02 4.18
C ALA A 371 -18.77 9.36 5.12
N ILE A 372 -18.87 8.68 6.27
CA ILE A 372 -19.93 8.90 7.26
C ILE A 372 -19.88 10.33 7.82
N LYS A 373 -18.68 10.83 8.15
CA LYS A 373 -18.51 12.20 8.65
C LYS A 373 -18.78 13.26 7.58
N ALA A 374 -18.52 12.96 6.31
CA ALA A 374 -18.81 13.86 5.19
C ALA A 374 -20.31 13.89 4.83
N LEU A 375 -21.02 12.78 4.97
CA LEU A 375 -22.42 12.62 4.56
C LEU A 375 -23.33 12.12 5.70
N PRO A 376 -23.38 12.79 6.87
CA PRO A 376 -24.10 12.29 8.03
C PRO A 376 -25.60 12.13 7.77
N GLU A 377 -26.19 13.01 6.95
CA GLU A 377 -27.62 12.97 6.58
C GLU A 377 -28.01 11.71 5.78
N LEU A 378 -27.04 11.07 5.12
CA LEU A 378 -27.27 9.84 4.35
C LEU A 378 -26.85 8.58 5.13
N LEU A 379 -25.77 8.68 5.91
CA LEU A 379 -25.02 7.51 6.37
C LEU A 379 -25.07 7.29 7.88
N CYS A 380 -25.51 8.28 8.67
CA CYS A 380 -25.65 8.12 10.12
C CYS A 380 -27.02 7.56 10.49
N ASP A 381 -27.06 6.50 11.30
CA ASP A 381 -28.28 5.99 11.93
C ASP A 381 -28.41 6.58 13.34
N PRO A 382 -29.22 7.64 13.55
CA PRO A 382 -29.32 8.31 14.85
C PRO A 382 -30.01 7.45 15.93
N ASP A 383 -30.66 6.35 15.54
CA ASP A 383 -31.35 5.43 16.45
C ASP A 383 -30.51 4.18 16.77
N ASP A 384 -29.38 3.97 16.11
CA ASP A 384 -28.47 2.88 16.43
C ASP A 384 -27.76 3.13 17.78
N ARG A 385 -27.79 2.13 18.65
CA ARG A 385 -27.12 2.14 19.96
C ARG A 385 -26.03 1.07 20.07
N SER A 386 -25.70 0.43 18.94
CA SER A 386 -24.72 -0.66 18.89
C SER A 386 -23.37 -0.21 19.44
N GLN A 387 -22.81 -0.98 20.35
CA GLN A 387 -21.47 -0.75 20.87
C GLN A 387 -20.50 -1.69 20.19
N TYR A 388 -19.60 -1.14 19.38
CA TYR A 388 -18.56 -1.88 18.69
C TYR A 388 -17.25 -1.10 18.72
N ARG A 389 -16.15 -1.77 18.37
CA ARG A 389 -14.85 -1.14 18.17
C ARG A 389 -14.12 -1.84 17.03
N SER A 390 -13.68 -1.10 16.03
CA SER A 390 -12.84 -1.61 14.94
C SER A 390 -11.43 -1.95 15.40
N ILE A 391 -10.68 -2.63 14.53
CA ILE A 391 -9.28 -2.95 14.76
C ILE A 391 -8.44 -1.67 14.95
N GLN A 392 -8.85 -0.58 14.28
CA GLN A 392 -8.23 0.75 14.31
C GLN A 392 -8.73 1.61 15.48
N HIS A 393 -9.64 1.08 16.32
CA HIS A 393 -10.18 1.75 17.52
C HIS A 393 -11.23 2.84 17.24
N TYR A 394 -12.01 2.68 16.17
CA TYR A 394 -13.21 3.49 15.91
C TYR A 394 -14.48 2.79 16.38
N ASN A 395 -15.53 3.55 16.69
CA ASN A 395 -16.85 3.06 17.11
C ASN A 395 -18.02 3.66 16.31
N ASP A 396 -17.70 4.38 15.24
CA ASP A 396 -18.63 5.17 14.42
C ASP A 396 -18.26 5.11 12.91
N ASN A 397 -17.62 4.01 12.48
CA ASN A 397 -16.96 3.91 11.17
C ASN A 397 -17.58 2.91 10.18
N VAL A 398 -18.77 2.36 10.47
CA VAL A 398 -19.37 1.29 9.66
C VAL A 398 -20.70 1.73 9.03
N LEU A 399 -20.85 1.57 7.71
CA LEU A 399 -22.09 1.87 7.01
C LEU A 399 -23.24 0.98 7.49
N SER A 400 -24.42 1.56 7.68
CA SER A 400 -25.62 0.80 8.02
C SER A 400 -26.29 0.22 6.76
N PRO A 401 -26.51 -1.10 6.67
CA PRO A 401 -27.16 -1.73 5.53
C PRO A 401 -28.68 -1.51 5.51
N ALA A 402 -29.26 -0.86 6.52
CA ALA A 402 -30.70 -0.62 6.60
C ALA A 402 -31.12 0.80 6.20
N LEU A 403 -30.17 1.71 5.99
CA LEU A 403 -30.48 3.09 5.61
C LEU A 403 -30.62 3.22 4.09
N PRO A 404 -31.70 3.85 3.57
CA PRO A 404 -31.81 4.17 2.14
C PRO A 404 -30.64 5.03 1.63
N GLY A 405 -30.12 5.94 2.45
CA GLY A 405 -29.00 6.81 2.10
C GLY A 405 -27.71 6.05 1.79
N THR A 406 -27.47 4.90 2.44
CA THR A 406 -26.33 4.03 2.13
C THR A 406 -26.37 3.50 0.70
N TYR A 407 -27.55 3.11 0.22
CA TYR A 407 -27.70 2.64 -1.17
C TYR A 407 -27.57 3.78 -2.17
N GLN A 408 -28.10 4.97 -1.85
CA GLN A 408 -27.90 6.18 -2.67
C GLN A 408 -26.43 6.53 -2.80
N PHE A 409 -25.68 6.50 -1.69
CA PHE A 409 -24.24 6.72 -1.66
C PHE A 409 -23.51 5.70 -2.54
N ILE A 410 -23.73 4.40 -2.33
CA ILE A 410 -23.08 3.33 -3.10
C ILE A 410 -23.39 3.46 -4.59
N ASP A 411 -24.65 3.68 -4.96
CA ASP A 411 -25.03 3.84 -6.37
C ASP A 411 -24.30 5.00 -7.03
N THR A 412 -24.28 6.15 -6.35
CA THR A 412 -23.70 7.39 -6.88
C THR A 412 -22.18 7.28 -7.02
N VAL A 413 -21.51 6.79 -5.98
CA VAL A 413 -20.05 6.61 -6.00
C VAL A 413 -19.64 5.59 -7.06
N LEU A 414 -20.28 4.42 -7.09
CA LEU A 414 -19.88 3.36 -8.02
C LEU A 414 -20.16 3.73 -9.48
N GLU A 415 -21.18 4.54 -9.77
CA GLU A 415 -21.41 5.09 -11.11
C GLU A 415 -20.25 5.96 -11.58
N GLU A 416 -19.84 6.95 -10.80
CA GLU A 416 -18.72 7.84 -11.18
C GLU A 416 -17.39 7.09 -11.23
N ILE A 417 -17.13 6.18 -10.28
CA ILE A 417 -15.91 5.35 -10.29
C ILE A 417 -15.87 4.43 -11.51
N ALA A 418 -17.00 3.80 -11.88
CA ALA A 418 -17.03 2.92 -13.03
C ALA A 418 -16.82 3.66 -14.36
N GLU A 419 -17.31 4.91 -14.46
CA GLU A 419 -17.06 5.78 -15.61
C GLU A 419 -15.60 6.26 -15.65
N LEU A 420 -15.04 6.65 -14.50
CA LEU A 420 -13.72 7.24 -14.39
C LEU A 420 -12.58 6.25 -14.66
N PHE A 421 -12.70 5.03 -14.14
CA PHE A 421 -11.65 4.02 -14.24
C PHE A 421 -11.94 3.02 -15.37
N PRO A 422 -11.05 2.91 -16.38
CA PRO A 422 -11.26 1.99 -17.51
C PRO A 422 -11.12 0.52 -17.11
N SER A 423 -10.53 0.23 -15.94
CA SER A 423 -10.40 -1.13 -15.45
C SER A 423 -11.75 -1.82 -15.40
N THR A 424 -11.75 -3.11 -15.71
CA THR A 424 -12.94 -3.93 -15.58
C THR A 424 -13.22 -4.32 -14.14
N TRP A 425 -12.31 -4.02 -13.21
CA TRP A 425 -12.41 -4.39 -11.79
C TRP A 425 -12.54 -3.14 -10.93
N VAL A 426 -13.33 -3.24 -9.86
CA VAL A 426 -13.41 -2.25 -8.77
C VAL A 426 -13.32 -3.03 -7.46
N HIS A 427 -12.38 -2.64 -6.61
CA HIS A 427 -12.21 -3.22 -5.29
C HIS A 427 -13.21 -2.58 -4.32
N ILE A 428 -13.89 -3.41 -3.54
CA ILE A 428 -14.99 -2.98 -2.65
C ILE A 428 -14.59 -3.06 -1.16
N GLY A 429 -13.33 -3.38 -0.90
CA GLY A 429 -12.79 -3.62 0.44
C GLY A 429 -13.44 -4.83 1.11
N ALA A 430 -14.23 -4.57 2.15
CA ALA A 430 -15.04 -5.52 2.94
C ALA A 430 -14.31 -6.27 4.06
N ASP A 431 -13.11 -5.82 4.40
CA ASP A 431 -12.30 -6.27 5.52
C ASP A 431 -12.80 -5.72 6.87
N GLU A 432 -12.37 -6.39 7.94
CA GLU A 432 -12.38 -5.92 9.33
C GLU A 432 -13.69 -5.31 9.89
N VAL A 433 -14.85 -5.67 9.33
CA VAL A 433 -16.15 -5.28 9.89
C VAL A 433 -16.26 -5.82 11.32
N PRO A 434 -16.38 -4.96 12.35
CA PRO A 434 -16.28 -5.38 13.74
C PRO A 434 -17.43 -6.28 14.16
N ASP A 435 -17.15 -7.23 15.06
CA ASP A 435 -18.24 -7.88 15.78
C ASP A 435 -18.98 -6.84 16.65
N GLY A 436 -20.30 -6.98 16.77
CA GLY A 436 -21.15 -6.08 17.56
C GLY A 436 -21.87 -4.99 16.76
N VAL A 437 -21.47 -4.72 15.50
CA VAL A 437 -22.15 -3.74 14.64
C VAL A 437 -23.61 -4.11 14.39
N TRP A 438 -24.46 -3.08 14.31
CA TRP A 438 -25.88 -3.15 13.94
C TRP A 438 -26.80 -3.95 14.89
N LEU A 439 -26.27 -4.52 15.98
CA LEU A 439 -27.05 -5.35 16.91
C LEU A 439 -28.19 -4.57 17.58
N GLU A 440 -27.96 -3.29 17.88
CA GLU A 440 -28.93 -2.38 18.49
C GLU A 440 -29.42 -1.28 17.54
N SER A 441 -29.35 -1.51 16.22
CA SER A 441 -30.02 -0.65 15.22
C SER A 441 -31.45 -1.16 14.96
N PRO A 442 -32.50 -0.38 15.30
CA PRO A 442 -33.88 -0.78 15.01
C PRO A 442 -34.13 -1.01 13.52
N ALA A 443 -33.49 -0.22 12.66
CA ALA A 443 -33.59 -0.36 11.20
C ALA A 443 -32.97 -1.68 10.72
N CYS A 444 -31.78 -2.04 11.23
CA CYS A 444 -31.14 -3.31 10.89
C CYS A 444 -31.93 -4.51 11.41
N GLN A 445 -32.48 -4.45 12.62
CA GLN A 445 -33.35 -5.49 13.15
C GLN A 445 -34.60 -5.68 12.29
N ALA A 446 -35.21 -4.60 11.81
CA ALA A 446 -36.34 -4.67 10.88
C ALA A 446 -35.95 -5.32 9.54
N LEU A 447 -34.78 -4.98 8.99
CA LEU A 447 -34.25 -5.59 7.77
C LEU A 447 -33.94 -7.08 7.96
N MET A 448 -33.31 -7.47 9.07
CA MET A 448 -33.06 -8.88 9.40
C MET A 448 -34.36 -9.67 9.48
N ASN A 449 -35.39 -9.13 10.15
CA ASN A 449 -36.70 -9.78 10.24
C ASN A 449 -37.38 -9.94 8.87
N LYS A 450 -37.25 -8.92 8.01
CA LYS A 450 -37.83 -8.93 6.66
C LYS A 450 -37.17 -9.98 5.75
N GLU A 451 -35.85 -10.08 5.79
CA GLU A 451 -35.07 -10.98 4.91
C GLU A 451 -34.85 -12.37 5.54
N GLY A 452 -35.19 -12.55 6.82
CA GLY A 452 -35.02 -13.80 7.56
C GLY A 452 -33.58 -14.08 8.00
N TYR A 453 -32.73 -13.05 8.06
CA TYR A 453 -31.32 -13.19 8.46
C TYR A 453 -31.18 -13.52 9.95
N GLN A 454 -30.17 -14.33 10.26
CA GLN A 454 -29.89 -14.84 11.62
C GLN A 454 -28.65 -14.19 12.24
N SER A 455 -27.83 -13.50 11.44
CA SER A 455 -26.61 -12.83 11.90
C SER A 455 -26.36 -11.49 11.19
N THR A 456 -25.66 -10.58 11.86
CA THR A 456 -25.22 -9.31 11.27
C THR A 456 -24.24 -9.52 10.11
N LYS A 457 -23.49 -10.64 10.08
CA LYS A 457 -22.65 -11.00 8.94
C LYS A 457 -23.44 -11.20 7.63
N GLU A 458 -24.70 -11.62 7.72
CA GLU A 458 -25.59 -11.70 6.55
C GLU A 458 -26.05 -10.32 6.06
N LEU A 459 -26.15 -9.33 6.96
CA LEU A 459 -26.39 -7.93 6.59
C LEU A 459 -25.21 -7.34 5.82
N GLN A 460 -23.97 -7.61 6.24
CA GLN A 460 -22.79 -7.24 5.44
C GLN A 460 -22.89 -7.86 4.04
N GLY A 461 -23.27 -9.14 3.95
CA GLY A 461 -23.51 -9.79 2.67
C GLY A 461 -24.61 -9.17 1.84
N HIS A 462 -25.69 -8.70 2.47
CA HIS A 462 -26.78 -8.02 1.78
C HIS A 462 -26.26 -6.78 1.04
N LEU A 463 -25.44 -5.97 1.70
CA LEU A 463 -24.85 -4.77 1.11
C LEU A 463 -23.84 -5.11 0.00
N LEU A 464 -22.96 -6.09 0.24
CA LEU A 464 -21.97 -6.49 -0.77
C LEU A 464 -22.60 -7.11 -2.02
N ARG A 465 -23.71 -7.86 -1.90
CA ARG A 465 -24.48 -8.32 -3.08
C ARG A 465 -25.10 -7.18 -3.85
N TYR A 466 -25.55 -6.14 -3.15
CA TYR A 466 -26.06 -4.94 -3.79
C TYR A 466 -24.95 -4.27 -4.62
N ALA A 467 -23.80 -4.02 -4.01
CA ALA A 467 -22.63 -3.45 -4.68
C ALA A 467 -22.16 -4.32 -5.87
N GLU A 468 -22.10 -5.65 -5.71
CA GLU A 468 -21.76 -6.59 -6.78
C GLU A 468 -22.72 -6.47 -7.97
N LYS A 469 -24.03 -6.45 -7.69
CA LYS A 469 -25.06 -6.30 -8.72
C LYS A 469 -24.96 -4.95 -9.43
N LYS A 470 -24.68 -3.88 -8.68
CA LYS A 470 -24.49 -2.54 -9.22
C LYS A 470 -23.27 -2.50 -10.14
N LEU A 471 -22.10 -2.94 -9.67
CA LEU A 471 -20.88 -3.03 -10.47
C LEU A 471 -21.10 -3.85 -11.74
N ARG A 472 -21.77 -5.01 -11.64
CA ARG A 472 -22.11 -5.83 -12.81
C ARG A 472 -22.97 -5.08 -13.83
N SER A 473 -23.95 -4.29 -13.36
CA SER A 473 -24.76 -3.46 -14.26
C SER A 473 -23.97 -2.35 -14.95
N LEU A 474 -22.85 -1.93 -14.37
CA LEU A 474 -21.90 -0.96 -14.91
C LEU A 474 -20.77 -1.62 -15.73
N GLY A 475 -20.85 -2.94 -15.99
CA GLY A 475 -19.85 -3.68 -16.75
C GLY A 475 -18.56 -3.97 -15.97
N LYS A 476 -18.60 -3.87 -14.64
CA LYS A 476 -17.46 -4.12 -13.75
C LYS A 476 -17.61 -5.43 -12.99
N ARG A 477 -16.48 -6.10 -12.75
CA ARG A 477 -16.33 -7.27 -11.88
C ARG A 477 -15.91 -6.77 -10.50
N MET A 478 -16.64 -7.20 -9.47
CA MET A 478 -16.28 -6.86 -8.10
C MET A 478 -15.06 -7.67 -7.67
N VAL A 479 -14.16 -7.01 -6.94
CA VAL A 479 -13.08 -7.67 -6.20
C VAL A 479 -13.10 -7.18 -4.75
N GLY A 480 -12.61 -7.98 -3.81
CA GLY A 480 -12.67 -7.63 -2.38
C GLY A 480 -11.68 -8.44 -1.54
N TRP A 481 -11.46 -7.98 -0.31
CA TRP A 481 -10.63 -8.67 0.67
C TRP A 481 -11.25 -10.01 1.07
N GLU A 482 -10.46 -10.82 1.78
CA GLU A 482 -10.79 -12.20 2.11
C GLU A 482 -12.17 -12.35 2.76
N GLU A 483 -12.54 -11.43 3.65
CA GLU A 483 -13.76 -11.46 4.43
C GLU A 483 -15.04 -11.35 3.60
N ALA A 484 -14.94 -10.90 2.35
CA ALA A 484 -16.02 -10.89 1.38
C ALA A 484 -16.53 -12.32 1.08
N GLN A 485 -15.71 -13.37 1.25
CA GLN A 485 -16.15 -14.75 1.00
C GLN A 485 -17.00 -15.35 2.14
N HIS A 486 -16.82 -14.87 3.38
CA HIS A 486 -17.42 -15.49 4.57
C HIS A 486 -18.95 -15.39 4.55
N GLY A 487 -19.67 -16.50 4.75
CA GLY A 487 -21.13 -16.48 4.88
C GLY A 487 -21.92 -16.41 3.57
N ASN A 488 -21.32 -16.86 2.45
CA ASN A 488 -21.93 -16.79 1.10
C ASN A 488 -22.41 -15.37 0.76
N LYS A 489 -21.62 -14.36 1.18
CA LYS A 489 -21.95 -12.95 0.98
C LYS A 489 -22.04 -12.64 -0.51
N VAL A 490 -21.03 -13.01 -1.29
CA VAL A 490 -20.90 -12.60 -2.70
C VAL A 490 -20.94 -13.78 -3.68
N SER A 491 -21.19 -13.51 -4.96
CA SER A 491 -21.18 -14.56 -5.99
C SER A 491 -19.76 -15.03 -6.31
N LYS A 492 -19.62 -16.21 -6.93
CA LYS A 492 -18.33 -16.78 -7.35
C LYS A 492 -17.64 -15.98 -8.47
N ASP A 493 -18.32 -15.00 -9.03
CA ASP A 493 -17.71 -14.04 -9.96
C ASP A 493 -16.80 -13.05 -9.22
N THR A 494 -16.97 -12.81 -7.92
CA THR A 494 -16.06 -11.92 -7.18
C THR A 494 -14.64 -12.50 -7.10
N VAL A 495 -13.60 -11.68 -7.31
CA VAL A 495 -12.20 -12.09 -7.07
C VAL A 495 -11.83 -11.77 -5.63
N ILE A 496 -11.20 -12.70 -4.95
CA ILE A 496 -10.83 -12.56 -3.54
C ILE A 496 -9.34 -12.23 -3.40
N TYR A 497 -9.02 -11.17 -2.67
CA TYR A 497 -7.66 -10.82 -2.25
C TYR A 497 -7.41 -11.44 -0.88
N SER A 498 -6.61 -12.51 -0.84
CA SER A 498 -6.33 -13.25 0.39
C SER A 498 -5.08 -12.71 1.06
N TRP A 499 -5.28 -12.10 2.22
CA TRP A 499 -4.23 -11.42 2.98
C TRP A 499 -3.88 -12.10 4.31
N LEU A 500 -4.81 -12.84 4.90
CA LEU A 500 -4.58 -13.53 6.18
C LEU A 500 -3.56 -14.66 6.04
N SER A 501 -3.67 -15.49 5.01
CA SER A 501 -2.71 -16.57 4.74
C SER A 501 -2.94 -17.22 3.37
N GLU A 502 -1.93 -17.94 2.86
CA GLU A 502 -2.11 -18.79 1.67
C GLU A 502 -3.10 -19.96 1.89
N GLU A 503 -3.28 -20.42 3.13
CA GLU A 503 -4.26 -21.48 3.42
C GLU A 503 -5.69 -20.97 3.16
N ALA A 504 -5.98 -19.75 3.59
CA ALA A 504 -7.26 -19.13 3.35
C ALA A 504 -7.50 -18.84 1.85
N ALA A 505 -6.46 -18.44 1.12
CA ALA A 505 -6.49 -18.34 -0.35
C ALA A 505 -6.90 -19.68 -1.01
N LEU A 506 -6.27 -20.78 -0.59
CA LEU A 506 -6.58 -22.12 -1.11
C LEU A 506 -8.01 -22.55 -0.77
N ASN A 507 -8.51 -22.19 0.41
CA ASN A 507 -9.89 -22.46 0.79
C ASN A 507 -10.88 -21.67 -0.08
N CYS A 508 -10.60 -20.42 -0.42
CA CYS A 508 -11.41 -19.63 -1.35
C CYS A 508 -11.38 -20.24 -2.77
N ALA A 509 -10.19 -20.63 -3.25
CA ALA A 509 -10.03 -21.25 -4.56
C ALA A 509 -10.79 -22.59 -4.67
N LYS A 510 -10.76 -23.45 -3.63
CA LYS A 510 -11.54 -24.70 -3.56
C LYS A 510 -13.05 -24.45 -3.63
N GLN A 511 -13.51 -23.31 -3.11
CA GLN A 511 -14.91 -22.90 -3.19
C GLN A 511 -15.29 -22.27 -4.54
N GLY A 512 -14.35 -22.19 -5.50
CA GLY A 512 -14.61 -21.78 -6.88
C GLY A 512 -14.32 -20.31 -7.19
N PHE A 513 -13.80 -19.54 -6.24
CA PHE A 513 -13.39 -18.15 -6.48
C PHE A 513 -12.06 -18.09 -7.23
N ASP A 514 -11.87 -17.03 -8.02
CA ASP A 514 -10.54 -16.62 -8.44
C ASP A 514 -9.88 -15.80 -7.32
N VAL A 515 -8.56 -15.92 -7.14
CA VAL A 515 -7.86 -15.41 -5.96
C VAL A 515 -6.57 -14.68 -6.35
N ILE A 516 -6.30 -13.56 -5.66
CA ILE A 516 -5.01 -12.88 -5.61
C ILE A 516 -4.35 -13.19 -4.27
N LEU A 517 -3.08 -13.60 -4.30
CA LEU A 517 -2.29 -13.84 -3.11
C LEU A 517 -1.65 -12.53 -2.63
N GLN A 518 -1.96 -12.10 -1.41
CA GLN A 518 -1.34 -10.95 -0.76
C GLN A 518 -1.06 -11.24 0.74
N PRO A 519 -0.46 -12.39 1.11
CA PRO A 519 -0.29 -12.76 2.51
C PRO A 519 0.58 -11.74 3.26
N ALA A 520 0.04 -11.17 4.34
CA ALA A 520 0.69 -10.11 5.10
C ALA A 520 2.07 -10.50 5.65
N GLN A 521 2.29 -11.79 5.91
CA GLN A 521 3.55 -12.32 6.42
C GLN A 521 4.71 -12.25 5.41
N SER A 522 4.46 -11.87 4.16
CA SER A 522 5.49 -11.85 3.11
C SER A 522 5.37 -10.70 2.12
N THR A 523 4.18 -10.13 1.93
CA THR A 523 3.93 -9.17 0.84
C THR A 523 3.59 -7.76 1.31
N TYR A 524 3.54 -7.51 2.62
CA TYR A 524 3.27 -6.19 3.19
C TYR A 524 4.58 -5.44 3.37
N LEU A 525 4.71 -4.30 2.68
CA LEU A 525 5.91 -3.48 2.61
C LEU A 525 5.97 -2.46 3.75
N ASP A 526 4.89 -2.27 4.51
CA ASP A 526 4.84 -1.52 5.77
C ASP A 526 5.48 -2.27 6.94
N MET A 527 5.67 -3.59 6.80
CA MET A 527 6.38 -4.41 7.79
C MET A 527 7.85 -3.98 7.93
N THR A 528 8.39 -4.05 9.14
CA THR A 528 9.81 -3.79 9.41
C THR A 528 10.73 -4.70 8.60
N GLN A 529 11.90 -4.19 8.23
CA GLN A 529 12.87 -4.85 7.34
C GLN A 529 14.01 -5.55 8.06
N ASP A 530 14.12 -5.34 9.36
CA ASP A 530 15.06 -6.01 10.25
C ASP A 530 14.52 -5.97 11.68
N TYR A 531 15.11 -6.75 12.56
CA TYR A 531 14.72 -6.88 13.97
C TYR A 531 15.28 -5.74 14.85
N SER A 532 16.09 -4.84 14.31
CA SER A 532 16.57 -3.68 15.07
C SER A 532 15.42 -2.75 15.48
N PRO A 533 15.33 -2.30 16.74
CA PRO A 533 14.25 -1.43 17.19
C PRO A 533 14.21 -0.06 16.47
N GLU A 534 15.30 0.33 15.81
CA GLU A 534 15.41 1.53 14.98
C GLU A 534 14.75 1.40 13.60
N GLU A 535 14.43 0.18 13.15
CA GLU A 535 13.81 -0.02 11.85
C GLU A 535 12.39 0.59 11.83
N PRO A 536 12.07 1.43 10.85
CA PRO A 536 10.72 1.92 10.69
C PRO A 536 9.82 0.81 10.14
N GLY A 537 8.56 0.82 10.55
CA GLY A 537 7.56 -0.15 10.12
C GLY A 537 6.66 -0.58 11.26
N VAL A 538 5.76 -1.49 10.93
CA VAL A 538 4.93 -2.26 11.86
C VAL A 538 5.37 -3.72 11.86
N ASP A 539 4.88 -4.54 12.79
CA ASP A 539 5.29 -5.95 12.91
C ASP A 539 4.13 -6.89 13.28
N TRP A 540 2.88 -6.46 13.09
CA TRP A 540 1.71 -7.24 13.51
C TRP A 540 1.63 -8.60 12.81
N ALA A 541 2.08 -8.69 11.56
CA ALA A 541 2.11 -9.93 10.79
C ALA A 541 3.46 -10.66 10.94
N ALA A 542 4.56 -9.95 10.70
CA ALA A 542 5.92 -10.45 10.77
C ALA A 542 6.95 -9.30 10.67
N VAL A 543 8.18 -9.57 11.09
CA VAL A 543 9.35 -8.84 10.57
C VAL A 543 9.67 -9.45 9.21
N THR A 544 9.76 -8.62 8.16
CA THR A 544 9.94 -9.09 6.78
C THR A 544 11.25 -8.56 6.19
N PRO A 545 12.41 -9.15 6.54
CA PRO A 545 13.68 -8.87 5.87
C PRO A 545 13.64 -9.20 4.39
N LEU A 546 14.62 -8.67 3.64
CA LEU A 546 14.73 -8.89 2.20
C LEU A 546 14.76 -10.37 1.81
N GLU A 547 15.48 -11.19 2.58
CA GLU A 547 15.55 -12.63 2.33
C GLU A 547 14.19 -13.30 2.50
N ASN A 548 13.38 -12.92 3.49
CA ASN A 548 12.04 -13.48 3.68
C ASN A 548 11.13 -13.11 2.50
N ALA A 549 11.15 -11.85 2.07
CA ALA A 549 10.45 -11.39 0.87
C ALA A 549 10.89 -12.18 -0.37
N TYR A 550 12.21 -12.41 -0.55
CA TYR A 550 12.71 -13.18 -1.68
C TYR A 550 12.36 -14.66 -1.62
N ARG A 551 12.36 -15.27 -0.43
CA ARG A 551 12.09 -16.70 -0.26
C ARG A 551 10.61 -17.05 -0.32
N TYR A 552 9.73 -16.05 -0.35
CA TYR A 552 8.31 -16.27 -0.59
C TYR A 552 8.11 -17.00 -1.92
N GLU A 553 7.63 -18.24 -1.83
CA GLU A 553 7.31 -19.09 -2.97
C GLU A 553 5.81 -19.42 -2.91
N PRO A 554 5.00 -18.73 -3.72
CA PRO A 554 3.55 -18.88 -3.67
C PRO A 554 3.16 -20.32 -4.02
N LEU A 555 2.32 -20.90 -3.18
CA LEU A 555 1.79 -22.25 -3.31
C LEU A 555 2.89 -23.31 -3.25
N ALA A 556 3.94 -23.11 -2.44
CA ALA A 556 5.08 -24.02 -2.34
C ALA A 556 4.69 -25.48 -2.08
N GLN A 557 3.58 -25.71 -1.36
CA GLN A 557 3.08 -27.04 -0.98
C GLN A 557 2.05 -27.61 -1.98
N VAL A 558 1.68 -26.86 -3.02
CA VAL A 558 0.71 -27.30 -4.03
C VAL A 558 1.45 -27.85 -5.25
N PRO A 559 1.14 -29.05 -5.77
CA PRO A 559 1.77 -29.56 -6.99
C PRO A 559 1.56 -28.63 -8.20
N GLU A 560 2.52 -28.54 -9.12
CA GLU A 560 2.43 -27.66 -10.30
C GLU A 560 1.25 -27.99 -11.23
N GLN A 561 0.89 -29.28 -11.30
CA GLN A 561 -0.21 -29.80 -12.11
C GLN A 561 -1.59 -29.65 -11.45
N ASP A 562 -1.66 -29.17 -10.20
CA ASP A 562 -2.93 -29.06 -9.49
C ASP A 562 -3.85 -28.02 -10.17
N PRO A 563 -5.08 -28.38 -10.55
CA PRO A 563 -6.00 -27.45 -11.21
C PRO A 563 -6.36 -26.22 -10.34
N ILE A 564 -6.19 -26.27 -9.01
CA ILE A 564 -6.42 -25.13 -8.14
C ILE A 564 -5.55 -23.92 -8.52
N ARG A 565 -4.36 -24.16 -9.07
CA ARG A 565 -3.47 -23.10 -9.54
C ARG A 565 -4.09 -22.22 -10.64
N LYS A 566 -5.08 -22.74 -11.39
CA LYS A 566 -5.81 -21.95 -12.41
C LYS A 566 -6.71 -20.87 -11.80
N ARG A 567 -7.09 -21.01 -10.53
CA ARG A 567 -7.85 -20.01 -9.77
C ARG A 567 -6.97 -18.92 -9.19
N ILE A 568 -5.67 -19.15 -9.10
CA ILE A 568 -4.73 -18.17 -8.56
C ILE A 568 -4.27 -17.28 -9.73
N LEU A 569 -4.81 -16.06 -9.80
CA LEU A 569 -4.53 -15.16 -10.92
C LEU A 569 -3.13 -14.55 -10.80
N GLY A 570 -2.64 -14.39 -9.58
CA GLY A 570 -1.28 -13.93 -9.29
C GLY A 570 -1.08 -13.41 -7.89
N ILE A 571 -0.15 -12.48 -7.75
CA ILE A 571 0.36 -11.99 -6.46
C ILE A 571 0.25 -10.46 -6.42
N GLN A 572 0.00 -9.92 -5.22
CA GLN A 572 0.12 -8.51 -4.93
C GLN A 572 1.05 -8.29 -3.73
N CYS A 573 1.78 -7.18 -3.75
CA CYS A 573 2.37 -6.59 -2.55
C CYS A 573 1.64 -5.28 -2.20
N ALA A 574 1.68 -4.85 -0.95
CA ALA A 574 0.95 -3.68 -0.49
C ALA A 574 1.83 -2.78 0.38
N LEU A 575 1.63 -1.48 0.29
CA LEU A 575 2.16 -0.53 1.25
C LEU A 575 1.00 0.22 1.90
N TRP A 576 0.69 -0.14 3.14
CA TRP A 576 -0.16 0.63 4.03
C TRP A 576 0.60 1.85 4.57
N SER A 577 -0.11 2.96 4.78
CA SER A 577 0.51 4.27 4.95
C SER A 577 0.26 4.89 6.33
N GLU A 578 -0.06 4.13 7.38
CA GLU A 578 -0.24 4.65 8.75
C GLU A 578 0.99 5.47 9.19
N ILE A 579 2.21 4.98 8.92
CA ILE A 579 3.46 5.65 9.30
C ILE A 579 4.37 6.00 8.11
N VAL A 580 3.82 6.03 6.90
CA VAL A 580 4.52 6.39 5.66
C VAL A 580 4.04 7.75 5.18
N THR A 581 4.69 8.81 5.68
CA THR A 581 4.19 10.20 5.53
C THR A 581 4.88 11.01 4.43
N ASN A 582 5.91 10.47 3.77
CA ASN A 582 6.69 11.18 2.75
C ASN A 582 7.42 10.22 1.79
N GLN A 583 7.90 10.77 0.67
CA GLN A 583 8.58 10.03 -0.40
C GLN A 583 9.81 9.24 0.08
N SER A 584 10.64 9.79 0.96
CA SER A 584 11.85 9.12 1.44
C SER A 584 11.50 7.89 2.28
N ARG A 585 10.52 8.00 3.17
CA ARG A 585 10.01 6.84 3.93
C ARG A 585 9.37 5.81 2.99
N MET A 586 8.60 6.24 2.00
CA MET A 586 7.99 5.33 1.01
C MET A 586 9.06 4.54 0.26
N ASP A 587 10.08 5.20 -0.27
CA ASP A 587 11.19 4.55 -0.97
C ASP A 587 11.90 3.53 -0.09
N TYR A 588 12.16 3.90 1.17
CA TYR A 588 12.81 3.03 2.14
C TYR A 588 12.02 1.76 2.41
N MET A 589 10.70 1.87 2.57
CA MET A 589 9.83 0.73 2.88
C MET A 589 9.60 -0.18 1.66
N ILE A 590 9.49 0.40 0.46
CA ILE A 590 9.27 -0.32 -0.79
C ILE A 590 10.55 -1.03 -1.26
N PHE A 591 11.69 -0.34 -1.25
CA PHE A 591 12.91 -0.83 -1.87
C PHE A 591 13.94 -1.29 -0.83
N PRO A 592 14.55 -2.46 -1.03
CA PRO A 592 14.55 -3.26 -2.28
C PRO A 592 13.52 -4.41 -2.34
N ARG A 593 12.67 -4.61 -1.33
CA ARG A 593 11.74 -5.77 -1.27
C ARG A 593 10.77 -5.85 -2.45
N LEU A 594 10.38 -4.73 -3.05
CA LEU A 594 9.58 -4.70 -4.28
C LEU A 594 10.24 -5.50 -5.42
N THR A 595 11.57 -5.47 -5.51
CA THR A 595 12.31 -6.18 -6.56
C THR A 595 12.29 -7.70 -6.34
N ALA A 596 12.28 -8.15 -5.08
CA ALA A 596 12.08 -9.55 -4.72
C ALA A 596 10.64 -10.01 -5.03
N MET A 597 9.64 -9.15 -4.75
CA MET A 597 8.24 -9.40 -5.10
C MET A 597 8.05 -9.49 -6.63
N ALA A 598 8.70 -8.63 -7.39
CA ALA A 598 8.69 -8.69 -8.86
C ALA A 598 9.22 -10.03 -9.38
N GLU A 599 10.30 -10.54 -8.79
CA GLU A 599 10.88 -11.83 -9.16
C GLU A 599 9.96 -13.01 -8.80
N ALA A 600 9.30 -12.98 -7.63
CA ALA A 600 8.29 -13.98 -7.27
C ALA A 600 7.08 -13.98 -8.25
N CYS A 601 6.72 -12.81 -8.75
CA CYS A 601 5.63 -12.62 -9.71
C CYS A 601 5.97 -13.05 -11.16
N TRP A 602 7.25 -12.97 -11.54
CA TRP A 602 7.69 -13.08 -12.93
C TRP A 602 8.48 -14.36 -13.23
N THR A 603 9.48 -14.67 -12.42
CA THR A 603 10.48 -15.71 -12.69
C THR A 603 9.97 -17.06 -12.20
N VAL A 604 10.12 -18.10 -13.04
CA VAL A 604 9.75 -19.46 -12.66
C VAL A 604 10.60 -19.93 -11.47
N LYS A 605 10.01 -20.75 -10.61
CA LYS A 605 10.65 -21.20 -9.35
C LYS A 605 12.04 -21.79 -9.57
N SER A 606 12.25 -22.56 -10.64
CA SER A 606 13.53 -23.21 -10.93
C SER A 606 14.67 -22.24 -11.26
N GLU A 607 14.36 -21.01 -11.64
CA GLU A 607 15.35 -19.99 -12.00
C GLU A 607 15.63 -18.99 -10.86
N ARG A 608 14.90 -19.10 -9.74
CA ARG A 608 15.06 -18.24 -8.56
C ARG A 608 16.11 -18.82 -7.62
N ASP A 609 17.14 -18.03 -7.34
CA ASP A 609 18.20 -18.35 -6.39
C ASP A 609 18.59 -17.09 -5.60
N TRP A 610 18.74 -17.24 -4.28
CA TRP A 610 18.97 -16.10 -3.38
C TRP A 610 20.32 -15.43 -3.62
N GLU A 611 21.38 -16.21 -3.82
CA GLU A 611 22.72 -15.66 -4.05
C GLU A 611 22.78 -14.96 -5.41
N ASP A 612 22.22 -15.56 -6.47
CA ASP A 612 22.07 -14.95 -7.80
C ASP A 612 21.22 -13.68 -7.78
N TYR A 613 20.16 -13.64 -6.97
CA TYR A 613 19.37 -12.42 -6.80
C TYR A 613 20.19 -11.31 -6.14
N LEU A 614 20.97 -11.63 -5.11
CA LEU A 614 21.80 -10.63 -4.43
C LEU A 614 22.88 -10.05 -5.36
N THR A 615 23.51 -10.86 -6.21
CA THR A 615 24.54 -10.37 -7.15
C THR A 615 23.92 -9.40 -8.18
N ARG A 616 22.71 -9.70 -8.67
CA ARG A 616 21.94 -8.83 -9.56
C ARG A 616 21.45 -7.58 -8.85
N LEU A 617 20.92 -7.70 -7.63
CA LEU A 617 20.53 -6.55 -6.82
C LEU A 617 21.69 -5.61 -6.58
N LYS A 618 22.87 -6.13 -6.22
CA LYS A 618 24.08 -5.32 -6.00
C LYS A 618 24.48 -4.55 -7.26
N GLY A 619 24.38 -5.17 -8.43
CA GLY A 619 24.62 -4.50 -9.72
C GLY A 619 23.51 -3.53 -10.13
N HIS A 620 22.30 -3.68 -9.58
CA HIS A 620 21.13 -2.85 -9.89
C HIS A 620 21.04 -1.58 -9.02
N LEU A 621 21.60 -1.60 -7.81
CA LEU A 621 21.58 -0.44 -6.89
C LEU A 621 22.05 0.89 -7.54
N PRO A 622 23.11 0.93 -8.38
CA PRO A 622 23.50 2.17 -9.05
C PRO A 622 22.41 2.78 -9.94
N LEU A 623 21.51 1.96 -10.52
CA LEU A 623 20.38 2.48 -11.28
C LEU A 623 19.34 3.11 -10.36
N LEU A 624 19.09 2.52 -9.18
CA LEU A 624 18.23 3.12 -8.15
C LEU A 624 18.82 4.44 -7.63
N ASP A 625 20.13 4.50 -7.40
CA ASP A 625 20.84 5.73 -7.01
C ASP A 625 20.66 6.84 -8.06
N LYS A 626 20.82 6.49 -9.36
CA LYS A 626 20.65 7.42 -10.48
C LYS A 626 19.20 7.93 -10.62
N GLN A 627 18.24 7.15 -10.14
CA GLN A 627 16.83 7.52 -10.10
C GLN A 627 16.42 8.21 -8.77
N GLU A 628 17.40 8.47 -7.89
CA GLU A 628 17.22 9.11 -6.59
C GLU A 628 16.24 8.35 -5.68
N ILE A 629 16.27 7.01 -5.74
CA ILE A 629 15.44 6.14 -4.89
C ILE A 629 16.13 5.96 -3.54
N GLN A 630 15.49 6.39 -2.46
CA GLN A 630 16.02 6.28 -1.09
C GLN A 630 15.77 4.89 -0.49
N TYR A 631 16.30 3.84 -1.13
CA TYR A 631 16.11 2.45 -0.70
C TYR A 631 16.84 2.12 0.61
N ARG A 632 16.38 1.09 1.33
CA ARG A 632 17.13 0.53 2.46
C ARG A 632 18.39 -0.19 1.95
N HIS A 633 19.58 0.30 2.27
CA HIS A 633 20.84 -0.34 1.86
C HIS A 633 20.98 -1.77 2.42
N PRO A 634 21.10 -2.81 1.57
CA PRO A 634 21.23 -4.21 2.03
C PRO A 634 22.57 -4.54 2.67
N TRP A 635 23.64 -3.88 2.23
CA TRP A 635 25.01 -4.05 2.72
C TRP A 635 25.43 -2.76 3.43
N LYS A 636 25.26 -2.71 4.75
CA LYS A 636 25.71 -1.60 5.60
C LYS A 636 27.16 -1.74 6.02
#